data_AF-A0A924ZJ37-F1
#
_entry.id   AF-A0A924ZJ37-F1
#
_cell.length_a   1.000
_cell.length_b   1.000
_cell.length_c   1.000
_cell.angle_alpha   90.00
_cell.angle_beta   90.00
_cell.angle_gamma   90.00
#
_symmetry.space_group_name_H-M   'P 1'
#
loop_
_entity.id
_entity.type
_entity.pdbx_description
1 polymer ?
#
loop_
_entity_poly.entity_id
_entity_poly.type
_entity_poly.pdbx_seq_one_letter_code
_entity_poly.pdbx_strand_id
1 'polypeptide(L)'
;MIVLRPMINFPCLTFLKVSLTVAFISLFFFASGQDKTESSLSINGSWKFKIDPHNVGEREGWTDKDYLIVGWDSLAVPGNWDTRNEYSHYNGKVWYQKSVTIPQSWKNKKIYLNFDGVNFYSKVWLNGKLLGSNNIGSLPFQFNVSDLINRNGENNIMVCADNTFRLGATWNWGGIRRPVTLLAYDDVRIALQHITPTVDLQKRTANVDVKVYLENSGTQNKEIEGSVEIKGSGLLKKTIRFKTNVSANSKKTVNVKFELNKREVHLWHFDDPYLYDCTTIISDNGKLSKELKDRFGVRKIEVDNKNYTFKLNGESVRLVGFNLVPEDRTTGSTLPLWRIKADIDDMKALGCNMTRITHAPLPKEMYDYLDERGIMVFPEVPLWGAEPKVDPNNPIPKAWLDRLIENNYNHPSIIGWSVGNEIGENPQVLAYIKNATELAKSLDPTRLAVAVSHTAWRKDDMIDYSELGLVNSYSANLEPSIDKIHLLHPEKLLFYSEYGVSQTSEDLNTNFNFKGLLDSIRYKPYLMGTSLWTYNDYRSDYKGTKGYTESRPWGVVNDFRQRKNLWYAIQKEHSPVKTFKLDLLKTNNKTLTAVLSLTPRVKLDLPAYIMNGYRIVWRIQDKKNQLLAADFLNLPTIKPGDMVVNKQMTLPEISNAAKLVMELVSPLNYVVTDTTIFFSKPTPPKLITSVAARTQGNELKQGTASIRVVFEQSLLAQGYKVKYGKQDLKSETPLTVSPFIDVKGLNFNQNYMLQVVAVNSNGESEPSQVINISTDYAPLPPVIKYTEPADNGVFIGYDGSQDDYLFEVRYTTVSGNYKQGNSIKSTTKGVLFVPNLENGKTYYFQMKRFVHNSNESVWSQEFTVIPDGGLLPQSPKLEGIIHKGSQGIILFEPKKKALGYVLNYRRIGDIDWKKIHITAAQINQFQLVGLEVNKQYEFKLATVNENGISNFSEIKKEF
;
A
#
# COMPACT_ATOMS: atom_id res chain seq x y z
N MET A 1 -24.44 42.62 46.71
CA MET A 1 -25.46 43.61 47.12
C MET A 1 -26.80 43.12 46.57
N ILE A 2 -27.80 42.90 47.44
CA ILE A 2 -29.25 42.73 47.12
C ILE A 2 -29.64 41.51 46.25
N VAL A 3 -30.64 40.66 46.57
CA VAL A 3 -31.26 40.28 47.87
C VAL A 3 -32.15 39.02 47.69
N LEU A 4 -32.21 38.14 48.71
CA LEU A 4 -33.22 37.10 49.08
C LEU A 4 -33.75 36.07 48.03
N ARG A 5 -34.11 34.79 48.32
CA ARG A 5 -34.95 34.13 49.37
C ARG A 5 -36.48 34.42 49.22
N PRO A 6 -37.42 33.59 49.74
CA PRO A 6 -37.29 32.29 50.45
C PRO A 6 -38.40 31.19 50.19
N MET A 7 -38.16 29.97 50.72
CA MET A 7 -39.07 29.07 51.52
C MET A 7 -40.47 28.60 51.01
N ILE A 8 -40.71 27.28 50.89
CA ILE A 8 -41.36 26.30 51.84
C ILE A 8 -42.91 26.36 51.92
N ASN A 9 -43.60 25.26 51.53
CA ASN A 9 -44.43 24.44 52.44
C ASN A 9 -44.96 23.10 51.87
N PHE A 10 -45.41 22.22 52.77
CA PHE A 10 -46.03 20.88 52.61
C PHE A 10 -47.58 20.95 52.75
N PRO A 11 -48.40 19.84 52.70
CA PRO A 11 -48.19 18.45 52.25
C PRO A 11 -49.18 18.11 51.07
N CYS A 12 -50.04 17.07 50.92
CA CYS A 12 -50.38 15.82 51.64
C CYS A 12 -51.24 14.83 50.79
N LEU A 13 -51.07 13.50 50.97
CA LEU A 13 -52.02 12.39 50.64
C LEU A 13 -52.40 12.20 49.12
N THR A 14 -52.92 11.07 48.60
CA THR A 14 -53.54 9.85 49.21
C THR A 14 -53.36 8.58 48.32
N PHE A 15 -52.91 7.46 48.90
CA PHE A 15 -53.29 6.03 48.65
C PHE A 15 -53.10 5.37 47.24
N LEU A 16 -52.28 4.29 47.11
CA LEU A 16 -52.59 2.83 47.21
C LEU A 16 -53.07 2.21 45.85
N LYS A 17 -52.67 1.02 45.34
CA LYS A 17 -52.23 -0.29 45.90
C LYS A 17 -51.37 -1.11 44.88
N VAL A 18 -50.48 -2.01 45.38
CA VAL A 18 -50.25 -3.45 44.94
C VAL A 18 -49.81 -3.72 43.47
N SER A 19 -48.78 -4.52 43.11
CA SER A 19 -47.99 -5.56 43.82
C SER A 19 -46.64 -5.93 43.14
N LEU A 20 -45.95 -6.90 43.77
CA LEU A 20 -44.97 -7.89 43.24
C LEU A 20 -43.44 -7.55 43.16
N THR A 21 -42.69 -8.35 43.93
CA THR A 21 -41.35 -8.92 43.65
C THR A 21 -40.16 -8.00 43.45
N VAL A 22 -39.40 -7.78 44.54
CA VAL A 22 -38.00 -7.32 44.48
C VAL A 22 -37.07 -8.51 44.28
N ALA A 23 -36.24 -8.46 43.25
CA ALA A 23 -35.04 -9.29 43.12
C ALA A 23 -33.79 -8.37 43.20
N PHE A 24 -32.81 -8.73 44.02
CA PHE A 24 -31.59 -7.94 44.18
C PHE A 24 -30.75 -7.97 42.89
N ILE A 25 -30.53 -6.80 42.28
CA ILE A 25 -29.46 -6.57 41.30
C ILE A 25 -28.52 -5.52 41.89
N SER A 26 -27.30 -5.94 42.23
CA SER A 26 -26.23 -5.05 42.69
C SER A 26 -25.69 -4.23 41.53
N LEU A 27 -25.92 -2.91 41.55
CA LEU A 27 -25.29 -1.99 40.60
C LEU A 27 -23.78 -1.90 40.88
N PHE A 28 -22.98 -2.64 40.12
CA PHE A 28 -21.59 -2.27 39.90
C PHE A 28 -21.56 -1.05 38.98
N PHE A 29 -21.35 0.12 39.55
CA PHE A 29 -21.05 1.34 38.80
C PHE A 29 -19.72 1.16 38.06
N PHE A 30 -19.77 1.12 36.72
CA PHE A 30 -18.58 1.23 35.87
C PHE A 30 -18.05 2.68 35.93
N ALA A 31 -17.26 2.98 36.95
CA ALA A 31 -16.43 4.17 36.97
C ALA A 31 -15.28 4.01 35.96
N SER A 32 -15.52 4.42 34.71
CA SER A 32 -14.57 4.34 33.59
C SER A 32 -13.48 5.42 33.67
N GLY A 33 -12.78 5.49 34.81
CA GLY A 33 -11.56 6.29 34.96
C GLY A 33 -10.45 5.77 34.05
N GLN A 34 -9.98 6.61 33.12
CA GLN A 34 -8.88 6.26 32.22
C GLN A 34 -7.51 6.41 32.91
N ASP A 35 -7.20 5.56 33.88
CA ASP A 35 -5.82 5.29 34.26
C ASP A 35 -5.14 4.41 33.20
N LYS A 36 -4.95 4.98 32.00
CA LYS A 36 -3.98 4.47 31.03
C LYS A 36 -2.59 4.69 31.58
N THR A 37 -2.11 3.76 32.42
CA THR A 37 -0.67 3.64 32.67
C THR A 37 -0.01 3.21 31.37
N GLU A 38 0.46 4.17 30.58
CA GLU A 38 1.04 3.91 29.26
C GLU A 38 2.22 2.94 29.39
N SER A 39 2.05 1.73 28.86
CA SER A 39 3.04 0.64 28.95
C SER A 39 4.01 0.64 27.76
N SER A 40 4.08 1.78 27.07
CA SER A 40 4.80 2.02 25.82
C SER A 40 5.12 3.51 25.72
N LEU A 41 6.36 3.87 25.42
CA LEU A 41 6.82 5.22 25.16
C LEU A 41 7.49 5.23 23.79
N SER A 42 6.86 5.88 22.81
CA SER A 42 7.50 6.08 21.50
C SER A 42 8.70 7.00 21.66
N ILE A 43 9.81 6.65 20.99
CA ILE A 43 11.00 7.51 20.89
C ILE A 43 11.26 7.94 19.44
N ASN A 44 10.21 7.97 18.63
CA ASN A 44 10.19 8.55 17.28
C ASN A 44 10.43 10.09 17.30
N GLY A 45 10.35 10.71 16.13
CA GLY A 45 10.55 12.14 15.91
C GLY A 45 12.00 12.46 15.56
N SER A 46 12.47 13.66 15.91
CA SER A 46 13.85 14.08 15.59
C SER A 46 14.90 13.35 16.44
N TRP A 47 15.92 12.81 15.79
CA TRP A 47 17.14 12.24 16.37
C TRP A 47 18.36 13.03 15.86
N LYS A 48 19.43 13.09 16.65
CA LYS A 48 20.73 13.61 16.20
C LYS A 48 21.37 12.63 15.23
N PHE A 49 21.97 13.13 14.15
CA PHE A 49 22.41 12.34 13.01
C PHE A 49 23.81 12.77 12.53
N LYS A 50 24.66 11.81 12.17
CA LYS A 50 25.97 12.07 11.54
C LYS A 50 26.39 10.92 10.63
N ILE A 51 26.90 11.22 9.43
CA ILE A 51 27.53 10.24 8.54
C ILE A 51 28.95 9.88 9.02
N ASP A 52 29.38 8.63 8.79
CA ASP A 52 30.71 8.14 9.16
C ASP A 52 31.41 7.49 7.95
N PRO A 53 31.84 8.29 6.95
CA PRO A 53 32.50 7.81 5.73
C PRO A 53 33.87 7.17 5.96
N HIS A 54 34.41 7.24 7.18
CA HIS A 54 35.76 6.76 7.51
C HIS A 54 35.76 5.72 8.65
N ASN A 55 34.59 5.22 9.04
CA ASN A 55 34.39 4.19 10.08
C ASN A 55 35.10 4.54 11.41
N VAL A 56 34.91 5.77 11.89
CA VAL A 56 35.65 6.33 13.02
C VAL A 56 34.89 6.30 14.34
N GLY A 57 33.55 6.23 14.34
CA GLY A 57 32.76 6.53 15.55
C GLY A 57 33.03 5.63 16.75
N GLU A 58 33.27 4.34 16.54
CA GLU A 58 33.66 3.39 17.62
C GLU A 58 35.09 3.64 18.14
N ARG A 59 35.97 4.24 17.32
CA ARG A 59 37.38 4.52 17.66
C ARG A 59 37.56 5.89 18.32
N GLU A 60 36.68 6.84 18.01
CA GLU A 60 36.68 8.21 18.53
C GLU A 60 35.75 8.40 19.74
N GLY A 61 35.25 7.31 20.34
CA GLY A 61 34.43 7.36 21.55
C GLY A 61 33.03 7.96 21.35
N TRP A 62 32.51 8.02 20.12
CA TRP A 62 31.16 8.58 19.88
C TRP A 62 30.06 7.78 20.60
N THR A 63 30.36 6.54 20.99
CA THR A 63 29.50 5.65 21.78
C THR A 63 29.46 5.97 23.27
N ASP A 64 30.38 6.79 23.77
CA ASP A 64 30.59 6.96 25.20
C ASP A 64 29.43 7.72 25.85
N LYS A 65 29.12 7.35 27.09
CA LYS A 65 27.93 7.83 27.82
C LYS A 65 27.81 9.36 27.82
N ASP A 66 28.94 10.02 28.03
CA ASP A 66 29.08 11.45 28.24
C ASP A 66 29.67 12.17 27.00
N TYR A 67 29.63 11.53 25.82
CA TYR A 67 30.12 12.10 24.56
C TYR A 67 29.29 13.31 24.10
N LEU A 68 29.97 14.42 23.80
CA LEU A 68 29.33 15.70 23.45
C LEU A 68 28.94 15.74 21.97
N ILE A 69 27.63 15.75 21.70
CA ILE A 69 27.03 15.81 20.36
C ILE A 69 27.15 17.22 19.75
N VAL A 70 28.35 17.58 19.30
CA VAL A 70 28.67 18.87 18.65
C VAL A 70 28.71 18.72 17.13
N GLY A 71 28.00 19.60 16.40
CA GLY A 71 28.01 19.60 14.93
C GLY A 71 27.32 18.40 14.28
N TRP A 72 26.39 17.74 14.98
CA TRP A 72 25.53 16.71 14.40
C TRP A 72 24.21 17.29 13.90
N ASP A 73 23.82 16.82 12.72
CA ASP A 73 22.59 17.11 12.01
C ASP A 73 21.37 16.51 12.73
N SER A 74 20.19 16.61 12.12
CA SER A 74 18.96 16.03 12.67
C SER A 74 18.06 15.41 11.61
N LEU A 75 17.71 14.14 11.82
CA LEU A 75 16.86 13.34 10.94
C LEU A 75 15.60 12.89 11.68
N ALA A 76 14.50 12.69 10.96
CA ALA A 76 13.31 12.06 11.49
C ALA A 76 13.51 10.53 11.61
N VAL A 77 12.93 9.97 12.67
CA VAL A 77 12.84 8.52 12.92
C VAL A 77 11.36 8.18 13.22
N PRO A 78 10.74 7.22 12.51
CA PRO A 78 11.29 6.48 11.39
C PRO A 78 11.58 7.36 10.17
N GLY A 79 12.61 6.99 9.39
CA GLY A 79 12.97 7.70 8.17
C GLY A 79 14.23 7.14 7.50
N ASN A 80 14.36 7.43 6.22
CA ASN A 80 15.57 7.15 5.44
C ASN A 80 16.41 8.43 5.29
N TRP A 81 17.74 8.32 5.27
CA TRP A 81 18.59 9.51 5.06
C TRP A 81 18.64 9.93 3.59
N ASP A 82 18.44 9.00 2.66
CA ASP A 82 18.52 9.25 1.21
C ASP A 82 17.44 10.20 0.66
N THR A 83 16.44 10.58 1.48
CA THR A 83 15.41 11.59 1.13
C THR A 83 15.86 13.02 1.43
N ARG A 84 16.96 13.21 2.16
CA ARG A 84 17.68 14.50 2.28
C ARG A 84 18.52 14.71 1.02
N ASN A 85 18.52 15.91 0.46
CA ASN A 85 19.29 16.21 -0.77
C ASN A 85 20.79 16.02 -0.55
N GLU A 86 21.24 16.31 0.67
CA GLU A 86 22.62 16.31 1.15
C GLU A 86 23.18 14.89 1.31
N TYR A 87 22.31 13.91 1.52
CA TYR A 87 22.64 12.50 1.79
C TYR A 87 22.03 11.54 0.75
N SER A 88 21.48 12.07 -0.35
CA SER A 88 20.72 11.29 -1.34
C SER A 88 21.50 10.19 -2.06
N HIS A 89 22.83 10.18 -1.90
CA HIS A 89 23.78 9.24 -2.50
C HIS A 89 24.71 8.58 -1.47
N TYR A 90 24.48 8.78 -0.17
CA TYR A 90 25.36 8.26 0.86
C TYR A 90 25.10 6.77 1.16
N ASN A 91 26.11 5.93 0.91
CA ASN A 91 26.14 4.53 1.34
C ASN A 91 27.34 4.32 2.27
N GLY A 92 27.11 3.66 3.41
CA GLY A 92 28.08 3.54 4.49
C GLY A 92 27.43 3.55 5.87
N LYS A 93 28.21 3.91 6.90
CA LYS A 93 27.75 3.99 8.28
C LYS A 93 27.21 5.37 8.62
N VAL A 94 26.18 5.39 9.44
CA VAL A 94 25.70 6.60 10.10
C VAL A 94 25.49 6.33 11.58
N TRP A 95 25.48 7.41 12.35
CA TRP A 95 25.22 7.40 13.78
C TRP A 95 23.97 8.21 14.10
N TYR A 96 23.13 7.64 14.95
CA TYR A 96 21.92 8.25 15.49
C TYR A 96 22.02 8.35 17.01
N GLN A 97 21.74 9.52 17.58
CA GLN A 97 21.66 9.72 19.03
C GLN A 97 20.27 10.23 19.44
N LYS A 98 19.76 9.72 20.57
CA LYS A 98 18.54 10.18 21.22
C LYS A 98 18.64 10.07 22.74
N SER A 99 18.39 11.19 23.42
CA SER A 99 18.14 11.22 24.86
C SER A 99 16.68 10.92 25.19
N VAL A 100 16.44 10.18 26.29
CA VAL A 100 15.09 9.87 26.80
C VAL A 100 15.06 9.75 28.33
N THR A 101 14.00 10.25 28.95
CA THR A 101 13.69 10.09 30.38
C THR A 101 12.58 9.06 30.59
N ILE A 102 12.70 8.22 31.61
CA ILE A 102 11.72 7.16 31.90
C ILE A 102 10.58 7.65 32.81
N PRO A 103 9.30 7.35 32.52
CA PRO A 103 8.18 7.69 33.39
C PRO A 103 8.31 7.09 34.80
N GLN A 104 8.05 7.87 35.84
CA GLN A 104 8.13 7.39 37.23
C GLN A 104 7.13 6.25 37.54
N SER A 105 6.02 6.16 36.80
CA SER A 105 5.09 5.02 36.85
C SER A 105 5.73 3.68 36.45
N TRP A 106 6.89 3.69 35.78
CA TRP A 106 7.63 2.49 35.37
C TRP A 106 8.68 2.04 36.39
N LYS A 107 8.78 2.68 37.57
CA LYS A 107 9.82 2.42 38.58
C LYS A 107 10.03 0.92 38.88
N ASN A 108 8.94 0.15 38.97
CA ASN A 108 8.95 -1.30 39.26
C ASN A 108 8.66 -2.18 38.03
N LYS A 109 8.77 -1.65 36.81
CA LYS A 109 8.53 -2.38 35.55
C LYS A 109 9.84 -2.88 34.93
N LYS A 110 9.74 -4.00 34.21
CA LYS A 110 10.75 -4.47 33.25
C LYS A 110 10.64 -3.62 31.98
N ILE A 111 11.76 -3.11 31.49
CA ILE A 111 11.83 -2.16 30.38
C ILE A 111 12.58 -2.81 29.22
N TYR A 112 11.97 -2.81 28.03
CA TYR A 112 12.58 -3.28 26.80
C TYR A 112 12.71 -2.13 25.81
N LEU A 113 13.84 -2.04 25.10
CA LEU A 113 14.04 -1.15 23.97
C LEU A 113 13.78 -1.95 22.69
N ASN A 114 12.77 -1.56 21.92
CA ASN A 114 12.31 -2.25 20.70
C ASN A 114 12.51 -1.38 19.46
N PHE A 115 13.09 -1.97 18.42
CA PHE A 115 13.23 -1.40 17.08
C PHE A 115 12.42 -2.24 16.10
N ASP A 116 11.49 -1.64 15.35
CA ASP A 116 10.69 -2.34 14.36
C ASP A 116 11.44 -2.57 13.03
N GLY A 117 12.62 -1.94 12.85
CA GLY A 117 13.49 -2.16 11.69
C GLY A 117 14.52 -1.03 11.46
N VAL A 118 15.79 -1.42 11.26
CA VAL A 118 16.92 -0.52 10.98
C VAL A 118 17.70 -1.07 9.80
N ASN A 119 17.73 -0.38 8.66
CA ASN A 119 18.28 -0.93 7.42
C ASN A 119 19.79 -0.65 7.26
N PHE A 120 20.66 -1.64 7.07
CA PHE A 120 20.45 -3.10 7.11
C PHE A 120 21.19 -3.79 8.27
N TYR A 121 22.45 -3.41 8.50
CA TYR A 121 23.18 -3.78 9.71
C TYR A 121 23.04 -2.68 10.77
N SER A 122 22.99 -3.06 12.04
CA SER A 122 22.98 -2.10 13.14
C SER A 122 23.63 -2.61 14.42
N LYS A 123 24.20 -1.69 15.20
CA LYS A 123 24.64 -1.86 16.59
C LYS A 123 23.94 -0.83 17.46
N VAL A 124 23.57 -1.21 18.69
CA VAL A 124 22.85 -0.33 19.63
C VAL A 124 23.56 -0.29 20.97
N TRP A 125 23.75 0.92 21.52
CA TRP A 125 24.25 1.17 22.86
C TRP A 125 23.22 1.95 23.69
N LEU A 126 23.27 1.75 25.00
CA LEU A 126 22.52 2.51 26.00
C LEU A 126 23.50 2.94 27.09
N ASN A 127 23.55 4.24 27.39
CA ASN A 127 24.37 4.81 28.48
C ASN A 127 25.86 4.38 28.40
N GLY A 128 26.43 4.32 27.19
CA GLY A 128 27.79 3.86 26.92
C GLY A 128 27.96 2.35 26.72
N LYS A 129 26.99 1.52 27.13
CA LYS A 129 27.10 0.05 27.05
C LYS A 129 26.44 -0.52 25.79
N LEU A 130 27.19 -1.32 25.02
CA LEU A 130 26.66 -2.08 23.89
C LEU A 130 25.57 -3.06 24.36
N LEU A 131 24.40 -3.01 23.73
CA LEU A 131 23.29 -3.95 23.93
C LEU A 131 23.40 -5.15 22.98
N GLY A 132 23.88 -4.91 21.76
CA GLY A 132 24.07 -5.93 20.73
C GLY A 132 23.95 -5.37 19.32
N SER A 133 23.73 -6.28 18.36
CA SER A 133 23.63 -5.98 16.93
C SER A 133 22.50 -6.74 16.25
N ASN A 134 21.85 -6.13 15.27
CA ASN A 134 20.87 -6.80 14.40
C ASN A 134 21.41 -6.86 12.95
N ASN A 135 21.17 -7.98 12.28
CA ASN A 135 21.73 -8.29 10.96
C ASN A 135 20.69 -8.48 9.84
N ILE A 136 19.45 -8.04 10.04
CA ILE A 136 18.38 -8.08 9.04
C ILE A 136 17.53 -6.81 9.15
N GLY A 137 17.57 -5.96 8.12
CA GLY A 137 17.02 -4.59 8.19
C GLY A 137 15.49 -4.46 8.21
N SER A 138 14.79 -5.59 8.16
CA SER A 138 13.36 -5.67 7.91
C SER A 138 12.51 -6.35 8.98
N LEU A 139 13.12 -7.00 9.98
CA LEU A 139 12.42 -7.66 11.08
C LEU A 139 12.70 -6.95 12.41
N PRO A 140 11.71 -6.91 13.33
CA PRO A 140 11.86 -6.25 14.62
C PRO A 140 12.91 -6.95 15.51
N PHE A 141 13.48 -6.19 16.43
CA PHE A 141 14.38 -6.70 17.48
C PHE A 141 14.29 -5.85 18.75
N GLN A 142 14.45 -6.51 19.91
CA GLN A 142 14.28 -5.89 21.21
C GLN A 142 15.29 -6.38 22.26
N PHE A 143 15.78 -5.45 23.08
CA PHE A 143 16.68 -5.72 24.21
C PHE A 143 15.96 -5.47 25.54
N ASN A 144 16.11 -6.36 26.52
CA ASN A 144 15.76 -6.03 27.91
C ASN A 144 16.84 -5.09 28.46
N VAL A 145 16.44 -3.88 28.86
CA VAL A 145 17.34 -2.81 29.33
C VAL A 145 17.10 -2.45 30.80
N SER A 146 16.31 -3.26 31.52
CA SER A 146 15.83 -3.00 32.89
C SER A 146 16.92 -2.60 33.90
N ASP A 147 18.12 -3.15 33.72
CA ASP A 147 19.27 -3.05 34.64
C ASP A 147 20.33 -2.04 34.16
N LEU A 148 20.12 -1.42 32.99
CA LEU A 148 21.00 -0.42 32.36
C LEU A 148 20.36 0.97 32.26
N ILE A 149 19.05 1.03 32.49
CA ILE A 149 18.26 2.26 32.54
C ILE A 149 18.55 3.05 33.82
N ASN A 150 18.94 4.30 33.65
CA ASN A 150 18.86 5.33 34.68
C ASN A 150 17.37 5.70 34.90
N ARG A 151 16.77 5.18 35.98
CA ARG A 151 15.35 5.39 36.29
C ARG A 151 15.02 6.80 36.83
N ASN A 152 16.04 7.58 37.20
CA ASN A 152 15.89 8.87 37.88
C ASN A 152 16.46 10.04 37.07
N GLY A 153 16.73 9.86 35.78
CA GLY A 153 17.28 10.91 34.92
C GLY A 153 17.29 10.52 33.44
N GLU A 154 18.14 11.21 32.68
CA GLU A 154 18.29 10.99 31.25
C GLU A 154 19.01 9.65 30.94
N ASN A 155 18.66 9.07 29.80
CA ASN A 155 19.27 7.91 29.19
C ASN A 155 19.67 8.24 27.75
N ASN A 156 20.89 7.91 27.37
CA ASN A 156 21.44 8.15 26.04
C ASN A 156 21.40 6.87 25.21
N ILE A 157 20.61 6.85 24.13
CA ILE A 157 20.55 5.77 23.14
C ILE A 157 21.39 6.17 21.93
N MET A 158 22.36 5.34 21.57
CA MET A 158 23.21 5.50 20.40
C MET A 158 23.02 4.31 19.45
N VAL A 159 22.86 4.57 18.16
CA VAL A 159 22.67 3.54 17.13
C VAL A 159 23.63 3.80 15.97
N CYS A 160 24.49 2.84 15.67
CA CYS A 160 25.16 2.78 14.37
C CYS A 160 24.25 2.02 13.42
N ALA A 161 23.94 2.61 12.27
CA ALA A 161 23.21 1.97 11.17
C ALA A 161 24.08 1.95 9.91
N ASP A 162 23.97 0.89 9.11
CA ASP A 162 24.88 0.62 8.00
C ASP A 162 24.11 -0.04 6.84
N ASN A 163 24.11 0.62 5.68
CA ASN A 163 23.44 0.17 4.46
C ASN A 163 24.40 -0.40 3.41
N THR A 164 25.62 -0.84 3.78
CA THR A 164 26.55 -1.43 2.79
C THR A 164 26.07 -2.77 2.22
N PHE A 165 25.15 -3.46 2.89
CA PHE A 165 24.52 -4.68 2.36
C PHE A 165 23.52 -4.34 1.25
N ARG A 166 23.80 -4.80 0.01
CA ARG A 166 22.94 -4.58 -1.15
C ARG A 166 22.12 -5.83 -1.47
N LEU A 167 20.82 -5.66 -1.68
CA LEU A 167 19.87 -6.74 -1.94
C LEU A 167 19.09 -6.48 -3.24
N GLY A 168 19.34 -7.28 -4.28
CA GLY A 168 18.65 -7.17 -5.57
C GLY A 168 18.97 -5.91 -6.38
N ALA A 169 18.07 -5.56 -7.29
CA ALA A 169 18.22 -4.46 -8.25
C ALA A 169 17.66 -3.10 -7.78
N THR A 170 17.39 -2.94 -6.48
CA THR A 170 16.72 -1.77 -5.88
C THR A 170 17.72 -0.73 -5.39
N TRP A 171 17.22 0.46 -5.00
CA TRP A 171 18.04 1.45 -4.29
C TRP A 171 18.34 1.00 -2.86
N ASN A 172 19.57 1.24 -2.41
CA ASN A 172 20.05 0.73 -1.13
C ASN A 172 19.77 1.71 0.03
N TRP A 173 18.48 1.97 0.29
CA TRP A 173 17.99 2.92 1.29
C TRP A 173 18.55 2.64 2.69
N GLY A 174 19.14 3.65 3.33
CA GLY A 174 19.65 3.54 4.70
C GLY A 174 18.69 4.10 5.75
N GLY A 175 18.81 3.64 7.00
CA GLY A 175 18.27 4.36 8.17
C GLY A 175 17.41 3.53 9.13
N ILE A 176 17.02 4.17 10.25
CA ILE A 176 16.03 3.62 11.18
C ILE A 176 14.65 3.75 10.51
N ARG A 177 14.32 2.79 9.65
CA ARG A 177 13.21 2.87 8.68
C ARG A 177 11.82 2.51 9.25
N ARG A 178 11.75 2.11 10.52
CA ARG A 178 10.51 1.72 11.23
C ARG A 178 10.57 2.21 12.69
N PRO A 179 9.43 2.29 13.40
CA PRO A 179 9.37 2.92 14.73
C PRO A 179 10.35 2.35 15.77
N VAL A 180 10.66 3.17 16.75
CA VAL A 180 11.44 2.77 17.94
C VAL A 180 10.66 3.14 19.19
N THR A 181 10.53 2.18 20.11
CA THR A 181 9.64 2.26 21.26
C THR A 181 10.30 1.62 22.48
N LEU A 182 10.18 2.27 23.64
CA LEU A 182 10.43 1.66 24.94
C LEU A 182 9.14 1.01 25.44
N LEU A 183 9.20 -0.23 25.91
CA LEU A 183 8.05 -1.03 26.34
C LEU A 183 8.19 -1.44 27.80
N ALA A 184 7.13 -1.24 28.58
CA ALA A 184 7.07 -1.60 30.00
C ALA A 184 6.17 -2.83 30.22
N TYR A 185 6.64 -3.73 31.07
CA TYR A 185 5.93 -4.93 31.49
C TYR A 185 6.09 -5.15 33.01
N ASP A 186 5.14 -5.85 33.63
CA ASP A 186 5.39 -6.49 34.92
C ASP A 186 6.34 -7.70 34.72
N ASP A 187 6.69 -8.41 35.81
CA ASP A 187 7.67 -9.51 35.75
C ASP A 187 7.34 -10.58 34.71
N VAL A 188 6.06 -10.93 34.54
CA VAL A 188 5.59 -11.87 33.51
C VAL A 188 4.86 -11.13 32.40
N ARG A 189 5.35 -11.32 31.17
CA ARG A 189 4.70 -10.86 29.93
C ARG A 189 4.24 -12.05 29.07
N ILE A 190 3.23 -11.80 28.25
CA ILE A 190 3.04 -12.56 27.02
C ILE A 190 4.09 -12.06 26.04
N ALA A 191 4.98 -12.93 25.57
CA ALA A 191 6.03 -12.58 24.61
C ALA A 191 5.47 -12.56 23.18
N LEU A 192 4.72 -13.60 22.81
CA LEU A 192 3.95 -13.72 21.57
C LEU A 192 2.87 -14.83 21.71
N GLN A 193 2.01 -14.96 20.71
CA GLN A 193 1.08 -16.09 20.58
C GLN A 193 1.02 -16.60 19.14
N HIS A 194 0.91 -17.91 18.95
CA HIS A 194 0.72 -18.55 17.64
C HIS A 194 -0.66 -19.21 17.56
N ILE A 195 -1.45 -18.84 16.55
CA ILE A 195 -2.84 -19.27 16.37
C ILE A 195 -2.93 -20.18 15.14
N THR A 196 -3.36 -21.41 15.33
CA THR A 196 -3.40 -22.44 14.27
C THR A 196 -4.85 -22.92 14.05
N PRO A 197 -5.56 -22.38 13.03
CA PRO A 197 -6.91 -22.83 12.66
C PRO A 197 -6.89 -23.98 11.63
N THR A 198 -7.54 -25.09 11.96
CA THR A 198 -7.71 -26.26 11.08
C THR A 198 -9.19 -26.49 10.79
N VAL A 199 -9.60 -26.29 9.53
CA VAL A 199 -11.01 -26.35 9.09
C VAL A 199 -11.41 -27.71 8.49
N ASP A 200 -12.54 -28.24 8.95
CA ASP A 200 -13.31 -29.29 8.28
C ASP A 200 -14.38 -28.65 7.39
N LEU A 201 -14.12 -28.64 6.07
CA LEU A 201 -15.02 -28.03 5.08
C LEU A 201 -16.36 -28.78 4.91
N GLN A 202 -16.43 -30.07 5.29
CA GLN A 202 -17.65 -30.89 5.16
C GLN A 202 -18.59 -30.63 6.34
N LYS A 203 -18.07 -30.71 7.57
CA LYS A 203 -18.81 -30.38 8.80
C LYS A 203 -19.05 -28.87 8.94
N ARG A 204 -18.17 -28.05 8.34
CA ARG A 204 -18.02 -26.60 8.53
C ARG A 204 -17.67 -26.24 9.97
N THR A 205 -16.81 -27.03 10.61
CA THR A 205 -16.23 -26.70 11.93
C THR A 205 -14.75 -26.40 11.78
N ALA A 206 -14.16 -25.71 12.76
CA ALA A 206 -12.72 -25.42 12.77
C ALA A 206 -12.15 -25.60 14.18
N ASN A 207 -11.16 -26.47 14.29
CA ASN A 207 -10.38 -26.62 15.52
C ASN A 207 -9.29 -25.54 15.54
N VAL A 208 -9.12 -24.86 16.67
CA VAL A 208 -8.11 -23.80 16.83
C VAL A 208 -7.19 -24.16 18.00
N ASP A 209 -5.90 -24.16 17.74
CA ASP A 209 -4.82 -24.36 18.71
C ASP A 209 -4.10 -23.01 18.91
N VAL A 210 -4.13 -22.47 20.13
CA VAL A 210 -3.48 -21.22 20.50
C VAL A 210 -2.33 -21.52 21.46
N LYS A 211 -1.09 -21.34 20.98
CA LYS A 211 0.14 -21.44 21.78
C LYS A 211 0.46 -20.05 22.33
N VAL A 212 0.29 -19.85 23.62
CA VAL A 212 0.66 -18.63 24.34
C VAL A 212 2.07 -18.79 24.89
N TYR A 213 3.00 -17.90 24.54
CA TYR A 213 4.37 -17.93 25.03
C TYR A 213 4.54 -16.88 26.13
N LEU A 214 4.79 -17.34 27.36
CA LEU A 214 5.02 -16.49 28.53
C LEU A 214 6.51 -16.37 28.83
N GLU A 215 6.93 -15.20 29.27
CA GLU A 215 8.31 -14.90 29.69
C GLU A 215 8.26 -14.21 31.06
N ASN A 216 8.91 -14.81 32.06
CA ASN A 216 9.09 -14.22 33.39
C ASN A 216 10.52 -13.70 33.51
N SER A 217 10.69 -12.38 33.45
CA SER A 217 11.96 -11.67 33.72
C SER A 217 12.09 -11.24 35.19
N GLY A 218 11.20 -11.71 36.08
CA GLY A 218 11.25 -11.49 37.53
C GLY A 218 12.14 -12.48 38.27
N THR A 219 12.47 -12.14 39.51
CA THR A 219 13.32 -12.96 40.41
C THR A 219 12.55 -14.02 41.19
N GLN A 220 11.22 -14.11 41.02
CA GLN A 220 10.34 -15.03 41.71
C GLN A 220 9.53 -15.89 40.73
N ASN A 221 9.20 -17.12 41.15
CA ASN A 221 8.22 -17.94 40.46
C ASN A 221 6.83 -17.28 40.57
N LYS A 222 6.04 -17.32 39.49
CA LYS A 222 4.77 -16.61 39.39
C LYS A 222 3.65 -17.55 38.96
N GLU A 223 2.61 -17.63 39.77
CA GLU A 223 1.36 -18.28 39.38
C GLU A 223 0.51 -17.30 38.56
N ILE A 224 0.20 -17.69 37.33
CA ILE A 224 -0.49 -16.88 36.34
C ILE A 224 -1.83 -17.51 36.01
N GLU A 225 -2.89 -16.73 36.14
CA GLU A 225 -4.22 -17.03 35.63
C GLU A 225 -4.47 -16.22 34.37
N GLY A 226 -5.08 -16.84 33.36
CA GLY A 226 -5.29 -16.19 32.07
C GLY A 226 -6.45 -16.75 31.27
N SER A 227 -6.76 -16.07 30.16
CA SER A 227 -7.82 -16.48 29.25
C SER A 227 -7.54 -16.08 27.81
N VAL A 228 -7.95 -16.94 26.88
CA VAL A 228 -8.03 -16.65 25.45
C VAL A 228 -9.47 -16.33 25.09
N GLU A 229 -9.73 -15.12 24.61
CA GLU A 229 -11.02 -14.68 24.06
C GLU A 229 -10.97 -14.63 22.53
N ILE A 230 -12.00 -15.16 21.88
CA ILE A 230 -12.17 -15.10 20.42
C ILE A 230 -13.39 -14.26 20.08
N LYS A 231 -13.22 -13.25 19.22
CA LYS A 231 -14.31 -12.42 18.69
C LYS A 231 -14.38 -12.54 17.17
N GLY A 232 -15.59 -12.49 16.62
CA GLY A 232 -15.83 -12.48 15.19
C GLY A 232 -16.96 -11.51 14.87
N SER A 233 -16.70 -10.57 13.96
CA SER A 233 -17.54 -9.39 13.73
C SER A 233 -17.77 -8.57 15.03
N GLY A 234 -16.73 -8.47 15.88
CA GLY A 234 -16.79 -7.83 17.20
C GLY A 234 -17.53 -8.61 18.30
N LEU A 235 -18.29 -9.65 17.94
CA LEU A 235 -19.06 -10.46 18.89
C LEU A 235 -18.20 -11.58 19.47
N LEU A 236 -18.21 -11.71 20.81
CA LEU A 236 -17.54 -12.80 21.53
C LEU A 236 -18.11 -14.16 21.09
N LYS A 237 -17.22 -15.10 20.76
CA LYS A 237 -17.53 -16.48 20.34
C LYS A 237 -17.13 -17.49 21.40
N LYS A 238 -15.93 -17.35 21.97
CA LYS A 238 -15.35 -18.24 22.99
C LYS A 238 -14.55 -17.44 24.02
N THR A 239 -14.52 -17.94 25.25
CA THR A 239 -13.52 -17.60 26.27
C THR A 239 -13.04 -18.89 26.92
N ILE A 240 -11.75 -19.21 26.81
CA ILE A 240 -11.15 -20.39 27.44
C ILE A 240 -10.14 -19.92 28.49
N ARG A 241 -10.27 -20.40 29.73
CA ARG A 241 -9.39 -20.04 30.86
C ARG A 241 -8.28 -21.07 31.06
N PHE A 242 -7.12 -20.62 31.54
CA PHE A 242 -5.99 -21.46 31.92
C PHE A 242 -5.32 -20.93 33.20
N LYS A 243 -4.56 -21.80 33.86
CA LYS A 243 -3.74 -21.47 35.04
C LYS A 243 -2.38 -22.17 34.94
N THR A 244 -1.29 -21.48 35.28
CA THR A 244 0.08 -21.99 35.08
C THR A 244 1.09 -21.31 35.99
N ASN A 245 2.07 -22.06 36.51
CA ASN A 245 3.24 -21.48 37.21
C ASN A 245 4.39 -21.25 36.21
N VAL A 246 4.95 -20.04 36.17
CA VAL A 246 6.12 -19.66 35.35
C VAL A 246 7.30 -19.34 36.28
N SER A 247 8.39 -20.09 36.16
CA SER A 247 9.57 -19.94 37.02
C SER A 247 10.28 -18.60 36.82
N ALA A 248 11.03 -18.15 37.83
CA ALA A 248 11.88 -16.97 37.74
C ALA A 248 12.86 -17.07 36.56
N ASN A 249 13.10 -15.95 35.85
CA ASN A 249 14.00 -15.86 34.68
C ASN A 249 13.79 -16.96 33.62
N SER A 250 12.53 -17.39 33.39
CA SER A 250 12.20 -18.51 32.50
C SER A 250 11.13 -18.16 31.45
N LYS A 251 11.13 -18.92 30.35
CA LYS A 251 10.03 -18.96 29.38
C LYS A 251 9.14 -20.18 29.63
N LYS A 252 7.86 -20.09 29.27
CA LYS A 252 6.90 -21.22 29.31
C LYS A 252 5.80 -21.07 28.27
N THR A 253 5.49 -22.14 27.54
CA THR A 253 4.35 -22.18 26.61
C THR A 253 3.13 -22.77 27.30
N VAL A 254 1.95 -22.17 27.06
CA VAL A 254 0.63 -22.76 27.36
C VAL A 254 -0.07 -23.04 26.03
N ASN A 255 -0.72 -24.19 25.91
CA ASN A 255 -1.53 -24.53 24.75
C ASN A 255 -3.02 -24.50 25.13
N VAL A 256 -3.83 -23.80 24.36
CA VAL A 256 -5.27 -23.62 24.58
C VAL A 256 -6.01 -24.02 23.31
N LYS A 257 -6.93 -25.00 23.40
CA LYS A 257 -7.66 -25.57 22.26
C LYS A 257 -9.17 -25.44 22.41
N PHE A 258 -9.86 -25.23 21.28
CA PHE A 258 -11.33 -25.22 21.19
C PHE A 258 -11.79 -25.45 19.74
N GLU A 259 -13.08 -25.75 19.54
CA GLU A 259 -13.72 -25.83 18.22
C GLU A 259 -14.69 -24.65 17.99
N LEU A 260 -14.64 -24.06 16.80
CA LEU A 260 -15.68 -23.20 16.24
C LEU A 260 -16.69 -24.08 15.47
N ASN A 261 -17.97 -24.01 15.83
CA ASN A 261 -19.03 -24.80 15.20
C ASN A 261 -19.55 -24.18 13.89
N LYS A 262 -20.46 -24.89 13.19
CA LYS A 262 -21.06 -24.51 11.90
C LYS A 262 -21.79 -23.15 11.85
N ARG A 263 -22.10 -22.52 12.98
CA ARG A 263 -22.63 -21.14 13.09
C ARG A 263 -21.57 -20.10 13.51
N GLU A 264 -20.39 -20.55 13.89
CA GLU A 264 -19.26 -19.74 14.35
C GLU A 264 -18.15 -19.62 13.29
N VAL A 265 -18.04 -20.60 12.37
CA VAL A 265 -17.09 -20.62 11.25
C VAL A 265 -17.57 -19.75 10.08
N HIS A 266 -16.73 -18.78 9.72
CA HIS A 266 -16.76 -17.97 8.52
C HIS A 266 -15.34 -18.04 7.92
N LEU A 267 -15.23 -18.32 6.62
CA LEU A 267 -13.92 -18.58 6.00
C LEU A 267 -13.27 -17.30 5.49
N TRP A 268 -11.94 -17.21 5.60
CA TRP A 268 -11.17 -16.18 4.91
C TRP A 268 -11.04 -16.54 3.43
N HIS A 269 -11.35 -15.59 2.56
CA HIS A 269 -11.35 -15.73 1.10
C HIS A 269 -10.87 -14.42 0.43
N PHE A 270 -10.38 -14.46 -0.82
CA PHE A 270 -9.89 -13.24 -1.47
C PHE A 270 -10.99 -12.21 -1.79
N ASP A 271 -12.25 -12.65 -1.90
CA ASP A 271 -13.43 -11.79 -2.05
C ASP A 271 -14.27 -11.64 -0.76
N ASP A 272 -13.90 -12.35 0.32
CA ASP A 272 -14.54 -12.26 1.65
C ASP A 272 -13.48 -12.56 2.74
N PRO A 273 -12.59 -11.59 3.05
CA PRO A 273 -11.40 -11.80 3.88
C PRO A 273 -11.76 -11.75 5.37
N TYR A 274 -12.57 -12.68 5.83
CA TYR A 274 -13.05 -12.70 7.22
C TYR A 274 -11.91 -12.94 8.22
N LEU A 275 -11.81 -12.06 9.23
CA LEU A 275 -10.85 -12.13 10.32
C LEU A 275 -11.55 -12.24 11.67
N TYR A 276 -10.96 -13.05 12.54
CA TYR A 276 -11.30 -13.16 13.95
C TYR A 276 -10.24 -12.45 14.80
N ASP A 277 -10.65 -11.81 15.88
CA ASP A 277 -9.74 -11.29 16.90
C ASP A 277 -9.47 -12.36 17.95
N CYS A 278 -8.20 -12.56 18.30
CA CYS A 278 -7.75 -13.44 19.38
C CYS A 278 -7.04 -12.60 20.46
N THR A 279 -7.69 -12.44 21.61
CA THR A 279 -7.15 -11.69 22.76
C THR A 279 -6.73 -12.67 23.86
N THR A 280 -5.43 -12.77 24.14
CA THR A 280 -4.95 -13.46 25.35
C THR A 280 -4.76 -12.44 26.47
N ILE A 281 -5.27 -12.74 27.65
CA ILE A 281 -5.22 -11.91 28.86
C ILE A 281 -4.52 -12.69 29.97
N ILE A 282 -3.62 -12.06 30.73
CA ILE A 282 -2.97 -12.67 31.91
C ILE A 282 -3.03 -11.78 33.16
N SER A 283 -3.09 -12.44 34.31
CA SER A 283 -3.10 -11.84 35.64
C SER A 283 -2.17 -12.58 36.61
N ASP A 284 -1.60 -11.83 37.55
CA ASP A 284 -0.74 -12.29 38.64
C ASP A 284 -1.45 -11.95 39.96
N ASN A 285 -1.81 -12.97 40.76
CA ASN A 285 -2.55 -12.80 42.02
C ASN A 285 -3.82 -11.91 41.89
N GLY A 286 -4.61 -12.12 40.83
CA GLY A 286 -5.83 -11.34 40.54
C GLY A 286 -5.59 -9.94 39.97
N LYS A 287 -4.34 -9.44 39.95
CA LYS A 287 -3.98 -8.18 39.28
C LYS A 287 -3.76 -8.43 37.79
N LEU A 288 -4.50 -7.73 36.94
CA LEU A 288 -4.29 -7.71 35.49
C LEU A 288 -2.85 -7.26 35.16
N SER A 289 -2.10 -8.06 34.39
CA SER A 289 -0.73 -7.74 33.95
C SER A 289 -0.75 -7.11 32.55
N LYS A 290 -1.22 -7.86 31.54
CA LYS A 290 -1.34 -7.37 30.16
C LYS A 290 -2.28 -8.24 29.31
N GLU A 291 -2.66 -7.68 28.17
CA GLU A 291 -3.29 -8.41 27.06
C GLU A 291 -2.36 -8.43 25.83
N LEU A 292 -2.52 -9.45 24.99
CA LEU A 292 -1.96 -9.52 23.63
C LEU A 292 -3.10 -9.77 22.64
N LYS A 293 -3.07 -9.10 21.48
CA LYS A 293 -4.12 -9.13 20.47
C LYS A 293 -3.53 -9.41 19.09
N ASP A 294 -4.01 -10.48 18.47
CA ASP A 294 -3.72 -10.85 17.09
C ASP A 294 -5.02 -11.08 16.33
N ARG A 295 -4.93 -11.10 15.00
CA ARG A 295 -6.01 -11.53 14.11
C ARG A 295 -5.63 -12.82 13.41
N PHE A 296 -6.63 -13.64 13.07
CA PHE A 296 -6.44 -14.84 12.25
C PHE A 296 -7.64 -15.06 11.31
N GLY A 297 -7.41 -15.77 10.21
CA GLY A 297 -8.44 -16.17 9.25
C GLY A 297 -8.54 -17.68 9.14
N VAL A 298 -9.75 -18.23 9.10
CA VAL A 298 -9.98 -19.67 8.95
C VAL A 298 -10.03 -20.00 7.45
N ARG A 299 -9.03 -20.71 6.92
CA ARG A 299 -9.00 -21.13 5.50
C ARG A 299 -8.29 -22.46 5.30
N LYS A 300 -8.53 -23.10 4.16
CA LYS A 300 -7.74 -24.24 3.67
C LYS A 300 -7.03 -23.89 2.36
N ILE A 301 -5.75 -24.22 2.26
CA ILE A 301 -4.98 -24.20 1.01
C ILE A 301 -4.65 -25.65 0.65
N GLU A 302 -4.81 -26.03 -0.61
CA GLU A 302 -4.49 -27.37 -1.09
C GLU A 302 -3.73 -27.26 -2.42
N VAL A 303 -2.54 -27.86 -2.49
CA VAL A 303 -1.75 -28.02 -3.71
C VAL A 303 -1.83 -29.48 -4.14
N ASP A 304 -2.38 -29.74 -5.31
CA ASP A 304 -2.44 -31.04 -5.94
C ASP A 304 -1.59 -30.99 -7.21
N ASN A 305 -0.30 -31.33 -7.06
CA ASN A 305 0.66 -31.34 -8.17
C ASN A 305 0.27 -32.36 -9.25
N LYS A 306 -0.24 -33.53 -8.85
CA LYS A 306 -0.61 -34.62 -9.77
C LYS A 306 -1.76 -34.26 -10.71
N ASN A 307 -2.76 -33.52 -10.23
CA ASN A 307 -3.89 -33.06 -11.04
C ASN A 307 -3.76 -31.60 -11.48
N TYR A 308 -2.63 -30.94 -11.21
CA TYR A 308 -2.36 -29.52 -11.47
C TYR A 308 -3.43 -28.57 -10.92
N THR A 309 -3.92 -28.79 -9.69
CA THR A 309 -4.92 -27.90 -9.07
C THR A 309 -4.40 -27.24 -7.80
N PHE A 310 -4.53 -25.91 -7.74
CA PHE A 310 -4.47 -25.14 -6.50
C PHE A 310 -5.88 -24.85 -6.04
N LYS A 311 -6.16 -25.02 -4.74
CA LYS A 311 -7.48 -24.77 -4.17
C LYS A 311 -7.41 -23.87 -2.94
N LEU A 312 -8.36 -22.95 -2.86
CA LEU A 312 -8.69 -22.18 -1.66
C LEU A 312 -10.06 -22.63 -1.16
N ASN A 313 -10.15 -23.10 0.08
CA ASN A 313 -11.39 -23.56 0.71
C ASN A 313 -12.15 -24.65 -0.10
N GLY A 314 -11.43 -25.44 -0.89
CA GLY A 314 -11.97 -26.49 -1.78
C GLY A 314 -12.34 -26.01 -3.19
N GLU A 315 -12.34 -24.70 -3.45
CA GLU A 315 -12.54 -24.14 -4.79
C GLU A 315 -11.21 -24.14 -5.57
N SER A 316 -11.20 -24.73 -6.78
CA SER A 316 -10.05 -24.62 -7.69
C SER A 316 -9.98 -23.23 -8.31
N VAL A 317 -8.89 -22.50 -8.06
CA VAL A 317 -8.74 -21.10 -8.49
C VAL A 317 -7.42 -20.90 -9.25
N ARG A 318 -7.46 -20.03 -10.27
CA ARG A 318 -6.29 -19.60 -11.05
C ARG A 318 -6.16 -18.09 -10.96
N LEU A 319 -4.98 -17.61 -10.53
CA LEU A 319 -4.85 -16.28 -9.93
C LEU A 319 -3.77 -15.42 -10.60
N VAL A 320 -3.99 -14.11 -10.57
CA VAL A 320 -3.09 -13.09 -11.09
C VAL A 320 -2.73 -12.10 -10.00
N GLY A 321 -1.64 -11.37 -10.22
CA GLY A 321 -1.16 -10.29 -9.38
C GLY A 321 0.14 -9.70 -9.89
N PHE A 322 0.86 -9.05 -8.98
CA PHE A 322 2.07 -8.29 -9.27
C PHE A 322 3.10 -8.55 -8.17
N ASN A 323 4.37 -8.41 -8.52
CA ASN A 323 5.38 -8.00 -7.54
C ASN A 323 5.19 -6.51 -7.21
N LEU A 324 5.72 -6.10 -6.06
CA LEU A 324 5.78 -4.71 -5.62
C LEU A 324 7.19 -4.52 -5.06
N VAL A 325 7.87 -3.44 -5.44
CA VAL A 325 9.11 -3.04 -4.77
C VAL A 325 8.73 -2.06 -3.66
N PRO A 326 8.91 -2.42 -2.37
CA PRO A 326 8.33 -1.67 -1.25
C PRO A 326 9.15 -0.42 -0.90
N GLU A 327 9.20 0.53 -1.83
CA GLU A 327 9.81 1.86 -1.69
C GLU A 327 9.00 2.95 -2.42
N ASP A 328 9.25 4.21 -2.08
CA ASP A 328 8.61 5.39 -2.65
C ASP A 328 9.62 6.55 -2.67
N ARG A 329 9.66 7.35 -3.74
CA ARG A 329 10.70 8.39 -3.91
C ARG A 329 10.65 9.54 -2.89
N THR A 330 9.59 9.65 -2.11
CA THR A 330 9.37 10.70 -1.09
C THR A 330 9.48 10.16 0.34
N THR A 331 9.29 8.85 0.54
CA THR A 331 9.32 8.20 1.86
C THR A 331 10.29 7.02 1.97
N GLY A 332 11.08 6.76 0.93
CA GLY A 332 12.07 5.68 0.87
C GLY A 332 11.48 4.29 1.12
N SER A 333 12.27 3.43 1.76
CA SER A 333 11.82 2.11 2.26
C SER A 333 11.03 2.20 3.58
N THR A 334 10.76 3.40 4.09
CA THR A 334 10.00 3.62 5.34
C THR A 334 8.51 3.42 5.14
N LEU A 335 7.95 3.67 3.94
CA LEU A 335 6.55 3.44 3.52
C LEU A 335 5.46 3.67 4.61
N PRO A 336 4.87 4.87 4.71
CA PRO A 336 3.77 5.12 5.64
C PRO A 336 2.52 4.30 5.30
N LEU A 337 1.66 4.07 6.29
CA LEU A 337 0.48 3.20 6.17
C LEU A 337 -0.43 3.61 5.00
N TRP A 338 -0.62 4.91 4.74
CA TRP A 338 -1.45 5.36 3.62
C TRP A 338 -0.90 4.95 2.24
N ARG A 339 0.43 4.85 2.09
CA ARG A 339 1.09 4.41 0.85
C ARG A 339 0.96 2.90 0.69
N ILE A 340 1.19 2.12 1.76
CA ILE A 340 0.95 0.67 1.79
C ILE A 340 -0.49 0.36 1.35
N LYS A 341 -1.46 1.10 1.90
CA LYS A 341 -2.88 0.91 1.61
C LYS A 341 -3.25 1.33 0.18
N ALA A 342 -2.70 2.43 -0.32
CA ALA A 342 -2.97 2.90 -1.68
C ALA A 342 -2.45 1.93 -2.74
N ASP A 343 -1.21 1.46 -2.59
CA ASP A 343 -0.59 0.55 -3.56
C ASP A 343 -1.30 -0.84 -3.56
N ILE A 344 -1.69 -1.36 -2.38
CA ILE A 344 -2.45 -2.62 -2.27
C ILE A 344 -3.88 -2.49 -2.83
N ASP A 345 -4.59 -1.39 -2.55
CA ASP A 345 -5.95 -1.17 -3.06
C ASP A 345 -5.96 -1.04 -4.60
N ASP A 346 -4.94 -0.39 -5.19
CA ASP A 346 -4.78 -0.28 -6.64
C ASP A 346 -4.40 -1.63 -7.29
N MET A 347 -3.51 -2.41 -6.64
CA MET A 347 -3.26 -3.82 -7.02
C MET A 347 -4.55 -4.65 -6.98
N LYS A 348 -5.42 -4.47 -5.98
CA LYS A 348 -6.71 -5.18 -5.88
C LYS A 348 -7.68 -4.76 -7.00
N ALA A 349 -7.69 -3.49 -7.39
CA ALA A 349 -8.43 -3.00 -8.56
C ALA A 349 -7.89 -3.55 -9.91
N LEU A 350 -6.61 -3.92 -9.97
CA LEU A 350 -5.98 -4.68 -11.05
C LEU A 350 -6.20 -6.22 -10.97
N GLY A 351 -7.14 -6.68 -10.13
CA GLY A 351 -7.48 -8.10 -9.97
C GLY A 351 -6.46 -8.92 -9.17
N CYS A 352 -5.53 -8.29 -8.45
CA CYS A 352 -4.52 -9.00 -7.66
C CYS A 352 -5.14 -9.77 -6.50
N ASN A 353 -5.12 -11.10 -6.60
CA ASN A 353 -5.56 -12.02 -5.55
C ASN A 353 -4.39 -12.85 -4.97
N MET A 354 -3.23 -12.84 -5.64
CA MET A 354 -2.03 -13.57 -5.23
C MET A 354 -0.78 -12.82 -5.69
N THR A 355 0.13 -12.50 -4.77
CA THR A 355 1.30 -11.64 -4.96
C THR A 355 2.56 -12.30 -4.39
N ARG A 356 3.73 -11.81 -4.82
CA ARG A 356 4.99 -12.00 -4.13
C ARG A 356 5.67 -10.63 -4.04
N ILE A 357 6.00 -10.16 -2.85
CA ILE A 357 6.53 -8.80 -2.62
C ILE A 357 7.93 -8.95 -2.02
N THR A 358 8.90 -8.22 -2.59
CA THR A 358 10.26 -8.79 -2.77
C THR A 358 11.39 -7.77 -2.58
N HIS A 359 12.61 -8.18 -2.21
CA HIS A 359 13.09 -9.52 -1.83
C HIS A 359 13.38 -9.63 -0.32
N ALA A 360 12.59 -8.97 0.52
CA ALA A 360 12.80 -8.91 1.96
C ALA A 360 11.49 -9.09 2.73
N PRO A 361 11.54 -9.48 4.02
CA PRO A 361 10.37 -9.46 4.89
C PRO A 361 9.66 -8.11 4.87
N LEU A 362 8.33 -8.16 4.76
CA LEU A 362 7.48 -6.97 4.66
C LEU A 362 7.22 -6.40 6.06
N PRO A 363 6.93 -5.10 6.19
CA PRO A 363 6.47 -4.54 7.45
C PRO A 363 5.11 -5.13 7.85
N LYS A 364 4.85 -5.28 9.16
CA LYS A 364 3.64 -5.94 9.69
C LYS A 364 2.36 -5.34 9.12
N GLU A 365 2.33 -4.01 8.95
CA GLU A 365 1.21 -3.25 8.41
C GLU A 365 0.85 -3.66 6.97
N MET A 366 1.80 -4.20 6.21
CA MET A 366 1.56 -4.74 4.87
C MET A 366 0.86 -6.10 4.95
N TYR A 367 1.31 -7.02 5.81
CA TYR A 367 0.62 -8.31 6.02
C TYR A 367 -0.78 -8.11 6.63
N ASP A 368 -0.92 -7.21 7.62
CA ASP A 368 -2.20 -6.82 8.21
C ASP A 368 -3.21 -6.30 7.17
N TYR A 369 -2.73 -5.70 6.07
CA TYR A 369 -3.58 -5.17 5.02
C TYR A 369 -3.80 -6.14 3.85
N LEU A 370 -2.83 -7.00 3.54
CA LEU A 370 -3.03 -8.15 2.63
C LEU A 370 -4.06 -9.13 3.21
N ASP A 371 -4.08 -9.32 4.53
CA ASP A 371 -5.13 -10.02 5.26
C ASP A 371 -6.50 -9.36 5.06
N GLU A 372 -6.62 -8.05 5.32
CA GLU A 372 -7.88 -7.29 5.15
C GLU A 372 -8.35 -7.18 3.69
N ARG A 373 -7.46 -7.37 2.72
CA ARG A 373 -7.77 -7.22 1.28
C ARG A 373 -7.87 -8.53 0.53
N GLY A 374 -7.67 -9.66 1.20
CA GLY A 374 -7.81 -10.96 0.58
C GLY A 374 -6.80 -11.13 -0.56
N ILE A 375 -5.51 -10.93 -0.28
CA ILE A 375 -4.43 -11.16 -1.26
C ILE A 375 -3.44 -12.13 -0.63
N MET A 376 -3.20 -13.27 -1.28
CA MET A 376 -2.29 -14.31 -0.78
C MET A 376 -0.84 -13.97 -1.12
N VAL A 377 0.12 -14.27 -0.23
CA VAL A 377 1.52 -13.86 -0.37
C VAL A 377 2.52 -14.94 0.09
N PHE A 378 3.73 -14.89 -0.48
CA PHE A 378 4.92 -15.58 0.02
C PHE A 378 5.94 -14.55 0.55
N PRO A 379 6.12 -14.42 1.87
CA PRO A 379 7.27 -13.78 2.48
C PRO A 379 8.57 -14.49 2.11
N GLU A 380 9.66 -13.75 2.06
CA GLU A 380 10.95 -14.22 1.57
C GLU A 380 12.07 -13.79 2.51
N VAL A 381 13.03 -14.68 2.81
CA VAL A 381 14.28 -14.29 3.49
C VAL A 381 15.16 -13.47 2.52
N PRO A 382 15.95 -12.49 3.00
CA PRO A 382 16.69 -11.58 2.12
C PRO A 382 17.96 -12.22 1.53
N LEU A 383 17.76 -13.19 0.64
CA LEU A 383 18.77 -13.91 -0.13
C LEU A 383 18.38 -13.83 -1.61
N TRP A 384 19.19 -13.12 -2.39
CA TRP A 384 18.96 -12.88 -3.82
C TRP A 384 20.26 -13.08 -4.61
N GLY A 385 20.21 -13.87 -5.68
CA GLY A 385 21.38 -14.15 -6.52
C GLY A 385 22.49 -14.91 -5.78
N ALA A 386 23.71 -14.86 -6.31
CA ALA A 386 24.88 -15.58 -5.78
C ALA A 386 25.44 -14.96 -4.46
N GLU A 387 24.60 -14.93 -3.43
CA GLU A 387 24.87 -14.41 -2.09
C GLU A 387 25.75 -15.38 -1.27
N PRO A 388 26.95 -14.98 -0.79
CA PRO A 388 27.85 -15.83 -0.01
C PRO A 388 27.29 -16.45 1.29
N LYS A 389 26.17 -15.96 1.82
CA LYS A 389 25.48 -16.55 2.99
C LYS A 389 24.73 -17.85 2.65
N VAL A 390 24.57 -18.19 1.37
CA VAL A 390 23.83 -19.39 0.90
C VAL A 390 24.70 -20.65 1.07
N ASP A 391 24.79 -21.11 2.32
CA ASP A 391 25.55 -22.29 2.74
C ASP A 391 24.71 -23.09 3.77
N PRO A 392 24.53 -24.42 3.61
CA PRO A 392 23.76 -25.25 4.53
C PRO A 392 24.31 -25.25 5.96
N ASN A 393 25.57 -24.84 6.18
CA ASN A 393 26.18 -24.73 7.51
C ASN A 393 26.02 -23.33 8.12
N ASN A 394 25.70 -22.30 7.33
CA ASN A 394 25.61 -20.92 7.81
C ASN A 394 24.36 -20.75 8.70
N PRO A 395 24.50 -20.25 9.95
CA PRO A 395 23.36 -20.05 10.85
C PRO A 395 22.52 -18.81 10.51
N ILE A 396 23.05 -17.85 9.74
CA ILE A 396 22.40 -16.55 9.50
C ILE A 396 21.08 -16.69 8.71
N PRO A 397 21.02 -17.38 7.55
CA PRO A 397 19.76 -17.66 6.87
C PRO A 397 18.72 -18.38 7.73
N LYS A 398 19.16 -19.32 8.56
CA LYS A 398 18.28 -20.13 9.43
C LYS A 398 17.62 -19.24 10.49
N ALA A 399 18.41 -18.36 11.12
CA ALA A 399 17.91 -17.37 12.08
C ALA A 399 17.02 -16.29 11.43
N TRP A 400 17.23 -15.98 10.15
CA TRP A 400 16.33 -15.08 9.39
C TRP A 400 14.99 -15.75 9.07
N LEU A 401 15.00 -17.03 8.68
CA LEU A 401 13.80 -17.81 8.40
C LEU A 401 12.98 -18.04 9.68
N ASP A 402 13.64 -18.42 10.78
CA ASP A 402 13.05 -18.57 12.11
C ASP A 402 12.32 -17.29 12.56
N ARG A 403 13.03 -16.14 12.57
CA ARG A 403 12.42 -14.84 12.89
C ARG A 403 11.32 -14.43 11.93
N LEU A 404 11.45 -14.72 10.63
CA LEU A 404 10.42 -14.41 9.63
C LEU A 404 9.12 -15.16 9.92
N ILE A 405 9.20 -16.46 10.26
CA ILE A 405 8.04 -17.29 10.57
C ILE A 405 7.45 -16.90 11.94
N GLU A 406 8.28 -16.78 12.98
CA GLU A 406 7.83 -16.44 14.35
C GLU A 406 7.04 -15.11 14.38
N ASN A 407 7.54 -14.07 13.72
CA ASN A 407 6.92 -12.73 13.78
C ASN A 407 5.64 -12.61 12.95
N ASN A 408 5.40 -13.50 11.98
CA ASN A 408 4.31 -13.37 11.00
C ASN A 408 3.35 -14.57 10.97
N TYR A 409 3.48 -15.52 11.90
CA TYR A 409 2.76 -16.80 11.94
C TYR A 409 1.23 -16.68 11.85
N ASN A 410 0.63 -15.60 12.36
CA ASN A 410 -0.84 -15.49 12.51
C ASN A 410 -1.57 -15.04 11.23
N HIS A 411 -0.87 -14.47 10.24
CA HIS A 411 -1.46 -13.85 9.05
C HIS A 411 -2.05 -14.89 8.05
N PRO A 412 -3.37 -14.94 7.79
CA PRO A 412 -3.97 -15.86 6.80
C PRO A 412 -3.53 -15.59 5.35
N SER A 413 -3.19 -14.35 4.98
CA SER A 413 -2.66 -14.01 3.65
C SER A 413 -1.40 -14.78 3.28
N ILE A 414 -0.52 -15.05 4.25
CA ILE A 414 0.71 -15.80 4.03
C ILE A 414 0.34 -17.26 3.76
N ILE A 415 0.60 -17.78 2.55
CA ILE A 415 0.29 -19.19 2.19
C ILE A 415 1.53 -20.09 2.13
N GLY A 416 2.72 -19.52 2.08
CA GLY A 416 3.98 -20.24 2.10
C GLY A 416 5.17 -19.34 2.39
N TRP A 417 6.31 -19.94 2.70
CA TRP A 417 7.55 -19.27 3.08
C TRP A 417 8.64 -19.52 2.03
N SER A 418 9.19 -18.44 1.46
CA SER A 418 10.25 -18.48 0.45
C SER A 418 11.63 -18.45 1.11
N VAL A 419 12.46 -19.46 0.81
CA VAL A 419 13.81 -19.62 1.40
C VAL A 419 14.94 -18.95 0.61
N GLY A 420 14.62 -18.28 -0.50
CA GLY A 420 15.54 -17.47 -1.32
C GLY A 420 15.12 -17.36 -2.78
N ASN A 421 15.67 -16.37 -3.49
CA ASN A 421 15.39 -16.08 -4.90
C ASN A 421 16.64 -16.14 -5.79
N GLU A 422 16.58 -16.97 -6.85
CA GLU A 422 17.60 -17.04 -7.91
C GLU A 422 19.02 -17.31 -7.35
N ILE A 423 19.09 -18.00 -6.20
CA ILE A 423 20.30 -18.08 -5.36
C ILE A 423 21.41 -19.01 -5.88
N GLY A 424 21.40 -19.28 -7.19
CA GLY A 424 22.27 -20.24 -7.83
C GLY A 424 21.82 -21.69 -7.65
N GLU A 425 22.73 -22.59 -7.98
CA GLU A 425 22.34 -23.84 -8.63
C GLU A 425 23.33 -25.00 -8.35
N ASN A 426 24.35 -24.76 -7.52
CA ASN A 426 25.40 -25.72 -7.20
C ASN A 426 24.96 -26.66 -6.05
N PRO A 427 25.67 -27.79 -5.80
CA PRO A 427 25.28 -28.76 -4.77
C PRO A 427 25.17 -28.19 -3.35
N GLN A 428 25.98 -27.18 -3.00
CA GLN A 428 25.90 -26.50 -1.71
C GLN A 428 24.61 -25.67 -1.59
N VAL A 429 24.22 -24.97 -2.66
CA VAL A 429 22.94 -24.23 -2.71
C VAL A 429 21.76 -25.19 -2.63
N LEU A 430 21.75 -26.31 -3.36
CA LEU A 430 20.67 -27.30 -3.28
C LEU A 430 20.55 -27.92 -1.87
N ALA A 431 21.69 -28.20 -1.22
CA ALA A 431 21.72 -28.64 0.17
C ALA A 431 21.20 -27.57 1.15
N TYR A 432 21.51 -26.29 0.93
CA TYR A 432 20.90 -25.19 1.67
C TYR A 432 19.37 -25.15 1.46
N ILE A 433 18.90 -25.17 0.22
CA ILE A 433 17.48 -25.14 -0.14
C ILE A 433 16.72 -26.25 0.58
N LYS A 434 17.19 -27.49 0.46
CA LYS A 434 16.57 -28.65 1.14
C LYS A 434 16.49 -28.44 2.66
N ASN A 435 17.60 -28.10 3.29
CA ASN A 435 17.65 -27.90 4.74
C ASN A 435 16.76 -26.72 5.19
N ALA A 436 16.59 -25.70 4.35
CA ALA A 436 15.76 -24.53 4.63
C ALA A 436 14.26 -24.81 4.42
N THR A 437 13.86 -25.59 3.41
CA THR A 437 12.44 -25.99 3.26
C THR A 437 12.03 -26.98 4.34
N GLU A 438 12.90 -27.94 4.71
CA GLU A 438 12.69 -28.82 5.87
C GLU A 438 12.56 -28.02 7.18
N LEU A 439 13.42 -27.02 7.40
CA LEU A 439 13.31 -26.10 8.55
C LEU A 439 11.99 -25.32 8.54
N ALA A 440 11.58 -24.75 7.41
CA ALA A 440 10.32 -24.03 7.28
C ALA A 440 9.11 -24.89 7.67
N LYS A 441 9.05 -26.17 7.23
CA LYS A 441 7.98 -27.11 7.60
C LYS A 441 8.02 -27.51 9.08
N SER A 442 9.19 -27.52 9.71
CA SER A 442 9.32 -27.81 11.14
C SER A 442 8.83 -26.65 12.03
N LEU A 443 8.99 -25.41 11.56
CA LEU A 443 8.55 -24.19 12.24
C LEU A 443 7.04 -23.93 12.02
N ASP A 444 6.57 -24.11 10.78
CA ASP A 444 5.17 -23.98 10.39
C ASP A 444 4.75 -25.10 9.41
N PRO A 445 4.16 -26.20 9.90
CA PRO A 445 3.68 -27.29 9.05
C PRO A 445 2.40 -26.93 8.28
N THR A 446 1.77 -25.78 8.55
CA THR A 446 0.44 -25.41 8.02
C THR A 446 0.47 -24.57 6.74
N ARG A 447 1.69 -24.21 6.30
CA ARG A 447 1.95 -23.43 5.09
C ARG A 447 2.94 -24.13 4.17
N LEU A 448 3.03 -23.66 2.93
CA LEU A 448 3.95 -24.22 1.94
C LEU A 448 5.40 -23.82 2.21
N ALA A 449 6.36 -24.71 1.98
CA ALA A 449 7.78 -24.35 1.87
C ALA A 449 8.19 -24.30 0.39
N VAL A 450 8.81 -23.18 -0.03
CA VAL A 450 9.14 -22.91 -1.44
C VAL A 450 10.49 -22.22 -1.61
N ALA A 451 11.07 -22.37 -2.79
CA ALA A 451 12.24 -21.64 -3.30
C ALA A 451 11.92 -21.10 -4.70
N VAL A 452 12.57 -20.00 -5.10
CA VAL A 452 12.26 -19.30 -6.35
C VAL A 452 13.39 -19.43 -7.36
N SER A 453 13.16 -20.21 -8.43
CA SER A 453 14.18 -20.49 -9.45
C SER A 453 14.22 -19.45 -10.57
N HIS A 454 15.44 -19.17 -11.06
CA HIS A 454 15.64 -18.47 -12.31
C HIS A 454 15.37 -19.43 -13.48
N THR A 455 14.23 -19.30 -14.14
CA THR A 455 13.77 -20.10 -15.30
C THR A 455 13.52 -21.60 -15.10
N ALA A 456 14.07 -22.31 -14.10
CA ALA A 456 13.89 -23.76 -13.89
C ALA A 456 14.07 -24.59 -15.19
N TRP A 457 15.23 -24.41 -15.84
CA TRP A 457 15.50 -24.87 -17.22
C TRP A 457 16.42 -26.09 -17.35
N ARG A 458 16.57 -26.84 -16.25
CA ARG A 458 17.41 -28.04 -16.06
C ARG A 458 16.67 -29.08 -15.22
N LYS A 459 17.24 -30.28 -15.05
CA LYS A 459 16.84 -31.19 -13.96
C LYS A 459 17.56 -30.82 -12.66
N ASP A 460 17.07 -31.32 -11.53
CA ASP A 460 17.63 -31.11 -10.20
C ASP A 460 17.68 -29.60 -9.84
N ASP A 461 16.53 -28.94 -9.90
CA ASP A 461 16.34 -27.52 -9.60
C ASP A 461 15.88 -27.28 -8.15
N MET A 462 16.00 -26.06 -7.64
CA MET A 462 15.48 -25.70 -6.30
C MET A 462 13.95 -25.88 -6.17
N ILE A 463 13.18 -25.82 -7.26
CA ILE A 463 11.74 -26.13 -7.22
C ILE A 463 11.44 -27.61 -6.94
N ASP A 464 12.38 -28.53 -7.16
CA ASP A 464 12.21 -29.95 -6.86
C ASP A 464 12.06 -30.19 -5.35
N TYR A 465 12.68 -29.36 -4.51
CA TYR A 465 12.54 -29.35 -3.04
C TYR A 465 11.36 -28.51 -2.52
N SER A 466 10.57 -27.89 -3.41
CA SER A 466 9.45 -27.01 -3.06
C SER A 466 8.10 -27.73 -3.19
N GLU A 467 7.11 -27.41 -2.34
CA GLU A 467 5.75 -27.98 -2.45
C GLU A 467 4.95 -27.44 -3.64
N LEU A 468 5.31 -26.24 -4.11
CA LEU A 468 4.79 -25.56 -5.31
C LEU A 468 5.99 -24.98 -6.07
N GLY A 469 6.03 -25.10 -7.40
CA GLY A 469 7.13 -24.58 -8.20
C GLY A 469 7.01 -23.08 -8.47
N LEU A 470 7.80 -22.26 -7.77
CA LEU A 470 7.91 -20.81 -8.04
C LEU A 470 9.05 -20.56 -9.02
N VAL A 471 8.74 -19.98 -10.17
CA VAL A 471 9.73 -19.73 -11.24
C VAL A 471 9.64 -18.29 -11.75
N ASN A 472 10.80 -17.67 -11.97
CA ASN A 472 10.91 -16.39 -12.65
C ASN A 472 11.16 -16.59 -14.15
N SER A 473 10.41 -15.92 -15.04
CA SER A 473 10.64 -15.97 -16.48
C SER A 473 10.57 -14.61 -17.17
N TYR A 474 11.73 -14.16 -17.65
CA TYR A 474 11.91 -12.89 -18.36
C TYR A 474 11.91 -13.05 -19.90
N SER A 475 11.29 -14.12 -20.40
CA SER A 475 11.27 -14.47 -21.83
C SER A 475 10.22 -13.70 -22.62
N ALA A 476 10.60 -13.12 -23.76
CA ALA A 476 9.68 -12.54 -24.74
C ALA A 476 8.58 -13.52 -25.21
N ASN A 477 8.91 -14.82 -25.25
CA ASN A 477 7.99 -15.92 -25.54
C ASN A 477 7.83 -16.78 -24.27
N LEU A 478 6.74 -16.58 -23.52
CA LEU A 478 6.51 -17.30 -22.26
C LEU A 478 6.02 -18.75 -22.47
N GLU A 479 5.37 -19.05 -23.60
CA GLU A 479 4.85 -20.39 -23.90
C GLU A 479 5.95 -21.47 -23.95
N PRO A 480 7.01 -21.36 -24.79
CA PRO A 480 8.09 -22.36 -24.79
C PRO A 480 8.86 -22.41 -23.47
N SER A 481 8.84 -21.32 -22.68
CA SER A 481 9.43 -21.30 -21.35
C SER A 481 8.67 -22.20 -20.39
N ILE A 482 7.33 -22.10 -20.32
CA ILE A 482 6.54 -22.88 -19.35
C ILE A 482 6.38 -24.35 -19.77
N ASP A 483 6.23 -24.64 -21.08
CA ASP A 483 6.24 -26.03 -21.56
C ASP A 483 7.58 -26.73 -21.27
N LYS A 484 8.71 -26.02 -21.45
CA LYS A 484 10.04 -26.57 -21.10
C LYS A 484 10.17 -26.85 -19.60
N ILE A 485 9.73 -25.94 -18.73
CA ILE A 485 9.76 -26.15 -17.26
C ILE A 485 8.94 -27.39 -16.91
N HIS A 486 7.71 -27.51 -17.45
CA HIS A 486 6.86 -28.66 -17.16
C HIS A 486 7.43 -30.00 -17.67
N LEU A 487 8.09 -30.02 -18.82
CA LEU A 487 8.78 -31.21 -19.34
C LEU A 487 9.97 -31.67 -18.48
N LEU A 488 10.56 -30.76 -17.69
CA LEU A 488 11.66 -31.05 -16.77
C LEU A 488 11.15 -31.41 -15.37
N HIS A 489 10.08 -30.74 -14.91
CA HIS A 489 9.48 -30.87 -13.59
C HIS A 489 7.99 -31.24 -13.70
N PRO A 490 7.64 -32.43 -14.23
CA PRO A 490 6.24 -32.80 -14.47
C PRO A 490 5.45 -32.94 -13.16
N GLU A 491 6.10 -33.34 -12.06
CA GLU A 491 5.48 -33.49 -10.72
C GLU A 491 5.30 -32.14 -9.98
N LYS A 492 5.26 -31.01 -10.69
CA LYS A 492 5.10 -29.66 -10.11
C LYS A 492 3.96 -28.89 -10.77
N LEU A 493 3.04 -28.41 -9.94
CA LEU A 493 2.21 -27.25 -10.25
C LEU A 493 3.10 -26.00 -10.17
N LEU A 494 3.02 -25.16 -11.19
CA LEU A 494 3.88 -24.00 -11.39
C LEU A 494 3.11 -22.71 -11.10
N PHE A 495 3.82 -21.73 -10.53
CA PHE A 495 3.40 -20.34 -10.39
C PHE A 495 4.54 -19.46 -10.90
N TYR A 496 4.26 -18.55 -11.85
CA TYR A 496 5.28 -17.56 -12.21
C TYR A 496 5.36 -16.52 -11.09
N SER A 497 6.37 -16.66 -10.23
CA SER A 497 6.69 -15.74 -9.14
C SER A 497 7.11 -14.38 -9.66
N GLU A 498 7.74 -14.33 -10.83
CA GLU A 498 8.05 -13.14 -11.61
C GLU A 498 7.86 -13.45 -13.10
N TYR A 499 7.22 -12.56 -13.84
CA TYR A 499 7.31 -12.56 -15.30
C TYR A 499 7.30 -11.13 -15.85
N GLY A 500 7.92 -10.91 -17.00
CA GLY A 500 8.02 -9.58 -17.61
C GLY A 500 9.02 -9.55 -18.77
N VAL A 501 8.93 -8.56 -19.65
CA VAL A 501 9.65 -8.53 -20.94
C VAL A 501 10.16 -7.13 -21.30
N SER A 502 10.65 -6.37 -20.29
CA SER A 502 10.97 -4.94 -20.42
C SER A 502 9.81 -4.11 -21.00
N GLN A 503 8.59 -4.50 -20.61
CA GLN A 503 7.31 -4.10 -21.22
C GLN A 503 6.90 -2.63 -21.02
N THR A 504 7.75 -1.80 -20.43
CA THR A 504 7.35 -0.50 -19.87
C THR A 504 8.49 0.52 -19.80
N SER A 505 8.13 1.79 -19.66
CA SER A 505 9.03 2.95 -19.67
C SER A 505 8.58 4.00 -18.64
N GLU A 506 9.38 5.05 -18.40
CA GLU A 506 8.98 6.19 -17.54
C GLU A 506 7.76 6.96 -18.08
N ASP A 507 7.39 6.77 -19.34
CA ASP A 507 6.28 7.49 -19.97
C ASP A 507 4.93 6.86 -19.58
N LEU A 508 3.99 7.71 -19.15
CA LEU A 508 2.59 7.34 -18.91
C LEU A 508 1.91 6.81 -20.19
N ASN A 509 2.38 7.24 -21.37
CA ASN A 509 1.86 6.79 -22.65
C ASN A 509 2.19 5.33 -22.99
N THR A 510 3.04 4.66 -22.19
CA THR A 510 3.51 3.29 -22.41
C THR A 510 2.36 2.33 -22.76
N ASN A 511 2.37 1.86 -24.01
CA ASN A 511 1.47 0.84 -24.54
C ASN A 511 2.27 -0.43 -24.84
N PHE A 512 1.76 -1.58 -24.44
CA PHE A 512 2.36 -2.90 -24.71
C PHE A 512 1.26 -3.94 -24.94
N ASN A 513 1.53 -4.96 -25.76
CA ASN A 513 0.57 -6.04 -26.06
C ASN A 513 0.50 -7.06 -24.90
N PHE A 514 0.01 -6.61 -23.75
CA PHE A 514 -0.14 -7.45 -22.56
C PHE A 514 -1.08 -8.62 -22.80
N LYS A 515 -2.13 -8.42 -23.62
CA LYS A 515 -3.03 -9.49 -24.03
C LYS A 515 -2.28 -10.64 -24.71
N GLY A 516 -1.44 -10.35 -25.71
CA GLY A 516 -0.64 -11.37 -26.40
C GLY A 516 0.35 -12.09 -25.46
N LEU A 517 0.96 -11.35 -24.54
CA LEU A 517 1.86 -11.93 -23.53
C LEU A 517 1.12 -12.94 -22.64
N LEU A 518 -0.03 -12.54 -22.08
CA LEU A 518 -0.81 -13.39 -21.18
C LEU A 518 -1.53 -14.53 -21.92
N ASP A 519 -2.04 -14.29 -23.13
CA ASP A 519 -2.68 -15.32 -23.98
C ASP A 519 -1.76 -16.52 -24.23
N SER A 520 -0.44 -16.32 -24.38
CA SER A 520 0.54 -17.40 -24.59
C SER A 520 0.62 -18.41 -23.43
N ILE A 521 0.17 -18.03 -22.24
CA ILE A 521 0.19 -18.88 -21.03
C ILE A 521 -1.22 -19.14 -20.44
N ARG A 522 -2.27 -18.63 -21.08
CA ARG A 522 -3.65 -19.08 -20.80
C ARG A 522 -3.79 -20.57 -21.11
N TYR A 523 -4.70 -21.24 -20.44
CA TYR A 523 -5.11 -22.64 -20.68
C TYR A 523 -4.05 -23.73 -20.40
N LYS A 524 -2.78 -23.39 -20.13
CA LYS A 524 -1.74 -24.32 -19.66
C LYS A 524 -2.15 -24.90 -18.29
N PRO A 525 -2.37 -26.22 -18.15
CA PRO A 525 -2.97 -26.79 -16.93
C PRO A 525 -2.04 -26.67 -15.72
N TYR A 526 -0.77 -27.04 -15.91
CA TYR A 526 0.31 -27.02 -14.92
C TYR A 526 0.72 -25.62 -14.43
N LEU A 527 0.16 -24.53 -14.96
CA LEU A 527 0.40 -23.16 -14.49
C LEU A 527 -0.84 -22.67 -13.72
N MET A 528 -0.74 -22.51 -12.40
CA MET A 528 -1.89 -22.09 -11.56
C MET A 528 -2.09 -20.57 -11.51
N GLY A 529 -1.03 -19.80 -11.71
CA GLY A 529 -1.10 -18.34 -11.56
C GLY A 529 0.20 -17.62 -11.87
N THR A 530 0.16 -16.30 -11.80
CA THR A 530 1.29 -15.44 -12.16
C THR A 530 1.35 -14.16 -11.30
N SER A 531 2.56 -13.64 -11.09
CA SER A 531 2.84 -12.32 -10.52
C SER A 531 3.73 -11.51 -11.46
N LEU A 532 3.17 -10.47 -12.08
CA LEU A 532 3.89 -9.61 -13.03
C LEU A 532 4.99 -8.84 -12.32
N TRP A 533 6.19 -8.81 -12.88
CA TRP A 533 7.28 -7.93 -12.46
C TRP A 533 7.23 -6.63 -13.28
N THR A 534 6.82 -5.50 -12.70
CA THR A 534 6.34 -5.26 -11.32
C THR A 534 5.18 -4.25 -11.29
N TYR A 535 4.64 -3.93 -10.12
CA TYR A 535 3.58 -2.93 -9.95
C TYR A 535 4.10 -1.51 -10.21
N ASN A 536 5.13 -1.07 -9.49
CA ASN A 536 5.65 0.30 -9.52
C ASN A 536 7.02 0.41 -10.20
N ASP A 537 7.29 1.54 -10.85
CA ASP A 537 8.68 1.98 -11.04
C ASP A 537 9.28 2.33 -9.65
N TYR A 538 10.59 2.18 -9.53
CA TYR A 538 11.31 2.32 -8.25
C TYR A 538 12.71 2.90 -8.44
N ARG A 539 13.27 3.49 -7.39
CA ARG A 539 14.65 4.00 -7.41
C ARG A 539 15.65 2.86 -7.52
N SER A 540 16.71 3.05 -8.30
CA SER A 540 17.74 2.02 -8.53
C SER A 540 19.04 2.61 -9.07
N ASP A 541 20.16 2.03 -8.64
CA ASP A 541 21.50 2.22 -9.19
C ASP A 541 21.99 0.95 -9.95
N TYR A 542 21.10 -0.03 -10.19
CA TYR A 542 21.45 -1.30 -10.82
C TYR A 542 21.64 -1.17 -12.34
N LYS A 543 22.40 -2.10 -12.94
CA LYS A 543 22.73 -2.10 -14.38
C LYS A 543 21.47 -1.93 -15.24
N GLY A 544 21.54 -0.99 -16.18
CA GLY A 544 20.43 -0.62 -17.09
C GLY A 544 19.49 0.47 -16.54
N THR A 545 19.60 0.88 -15.28
CA THR A 545 18.89 2.07 -14.78
C THR A 545 19.53 3.36 -15.33
N LYS A 546 18.73 4.37 -15.67
CA LYS A 546 19.22 5.68 -16.14
C LYS A 546 19.83 6.48 -14.99
N GLY A 547 21.14 6.68 -15.01
CA GLY A 547 21.88 7.43 -13.97
C GLY A 547 21.55 8.93 -13.82
N TYR A 548 20.57 9.46 -14.54
CA TYR A 548 20.09 10.84 -14.46
C TYR A 548 18.62 10.99 -13.98
N THR A 549 17.82 9.91 -13.98
CA THR A 549 16.50 9.87 -13.30
C THR A 549 16.50 8.93 -12.09
N GLU A 550 17.43 7.96 -12.05
CA GLU A 550 17.53 6.88 -11.06
C GLU A 550 16.26 6.03 -10.93
N SER A 551 15.30 6.19 -11.85
CA SER A 551 14.08 5.40 -11.95
C SER A 551 14.35 4.17 -12.81
N ARG A 552 13.98 2.99 -12.30
CA ARG A 552 13.97 1.74 -13.06
C ARG A 552 12.55 1.49 -13.57
N PRO A 553 12.28 1.72 -14.87
CA PRO A 553 10.92 1.78 -15.36
C PRO A 553 10.39 0.37 -15.70
N TRP A 554 10.05 -0.39 -14.66
CA TRP A 554 9.55 -1.78 -14.75
C TRP A 554 8.11 -1.95 -14.23
N GLY A 555 7.48 -0.87 -13.76
CA GLY A 555 6.12 -0.83 -13.24
C GLY A 555 5.02 -0.58 -14.29
N VAL A 556 3.79 -0.91 -13.90
CA VAL A 556 2.53 -0.50 -14.55
C VAL A 556 2.07 0.89 -14.11
N VAL A 557 2.56 1.37 -12.95
CA VAL A 557 2.53 2.76 -12.51
C VAL A 557 3.95 3.32 -12.42
N ASN A 558 4.14 4.63 -12.53
CA ASN A 558 5.47 5.25 -12.36
C ASN A 558 5.88 5.40 -10.88
N ASP A 559 7.06 5.97 -10.62
CA ASP A 559 7.61 6.18 -9.27
C ASP A 559 6.59 6.84 -8.30
N PHE A 560 5.77 7.73 -8.86
CA PHE A 560 4.78 8.57 -8.17
C PHE A 560 3.36 7.96 -8.16
N ARG A 561 3.23 6.69 -8.57
CA ARG A 561 1.98 5.93 -8.72
C ARG A 561 0.98 6.53 -9.72
N GLN A 562 1.47 7.31 -10.70
CA GLN A 562 0.66 7.70 -11.85
C GLN A 562 0.52 6.49 -12.78
N ARG A 563 -0.72 6.11 -13.08
CA ARG A 563 -1.05 4.94 -13.93
C ARG A 563 -0.60 5.18 -15.36
N LYS A 564 0.12 4.21 -15.95
CA LYS A 564 0.47 4.20 -17.37
C LYS A 564 -0.69 3.60 -18.18
N ASN A 565 -0.76 3.83 -19.50
CA ASN A 565 -1.78 3.22 -20.36
C ASN A 565 -1.85 1.69 -20.21
N LEU A 566 -0.70 1.04 -20.03
CA LEU A 566 -0.56 -0.38 -19.72
C LEU A 566 -1.40 -0.85 -18.51
N TRP A 567 -1.60 -0.02 -17.48
CA TRP A 567 -2.46 -0.33 -16.32
C TRP A 567 -3.88 -0.70 -16.76
N TYR A 568 -4.47 0.09 -17.67
CA TYR A 568 -5.84 -0.09 -18.17
C TYR A 568 -5.96 -1.28 -19.14
N ALA A 569 -4.87 -1.67 -19.81
CA ALA A 569 -4.82 -2.89 -20.61
C ALA A 569 -4.78 -4.13 -19.71
N ILE A 570 -3.95 -4.10 -18.65
CA ILE A 570 -3.82 -5.19 -17.69
C ILE A 570 -5.13 -5.42 -16.92
N GLN A 571 -5.79 -4.37 -16.44
CA GLN A 571 -7.06 -4.50 -15.69
C GLN A 571 -8.09 -5.35 -16.46
N LYS A 572 -8.23 -5.13 -17.77
CA LYS A 572 -9.16 -5.87 -18.63
C LYS A 572 -8.75 -7.33 -18.80
N GLU A 573 -7.47 -7.61 -18.96
CA GLU A 573 -6.95 -8.97 -19.14
C GLU A 573 -6.85 -9.78 -17.84
N HIS A 574 -6.77 -9.10 -16.68
CA HIS A 574 -6.87 -9.64 -15.32
C HIS A 574 -8.31 -9.70 -14.79
N SER A 575 -9.29 -9.14 -15.49
CA SER A 575 -10.69 -9.19 -15.06
C SER A 575 -11.19 -10.64 -14.94
N PRO A 576 -12.01 -10.99 -13.90
CA PRO A 576 -12.60 -12.32 -13.75
C PRO A 576 -13.61 -12.69 -14.84
N VAL A 577 -13.91 -11.76 -15.76
CA VAL A 577 -14.69 -11.98 -16.97
C VAL A 577 -13.81 -11.75 -18.20
N LYS A 578 -13.99 -12.57 -19.23
CA LYS A 578 -13.23 -12.49 -20.49
C LYS A 578 -13.65 -11.31 -21.36
N THR A 579 -14.91 -10.91 -21.25
CA THR A 579 -15.50 -9.76 -21.95
C THR A 579 -16.46 -9.05 -21.01
N PHE A 580 -16.39 -7.72 -20.99
CA PHE A 580 -17.37 -6.84 -20.36
C PHE A 580 -17.70 -5.72 -21.35
N LYS A 581 -18.78 -5.88 -22.11
CA LYS A 581 -19.11 -5.04 -23.27
C LYS A 581 -20.53 -4.47 -23.16
N LEU A 582 -20.69 -3.20 -23.46
CA LEU A 582 -21.96 -2.50 -23.51
C LEU A 582 -22.27 -2.08 -24.96
N ASP A 583 -23.38 -2.58 -25.51
CA ASP A 583 -23.88 -2.24 -26.84
C ASP A 583 -25.14 -1.38 -26.74
N LEU A 584 -25.26 -0.37 -27.61
CA LEU A 584 -26.47 0.46 -27.74
C LEU A 584 -27.35 -0.10 -28.87
N LEU A 585 -28.60 -0.44 -28.57
CA LEU A 585 -29.51 -1.06 -29.56
C LEU A 585 -30.46 -0.05 -30.22
N LYS A 586 -30.97 0.94 -29.48
CA LYS A 586 -31.84 1.99 -30.02
C LYS A 586 -32.01 3.17 -29.08
N THR A 587 -32.15 4.35 -29.68
CA THR A 587 -32.70 5.56 -29.07
C THR A 587 -34.09 5.80 -29.66
N ASN A 588 -35.11 5.73 -28.81
CA ASN A 588 -36.44 6.26 -29.06
C ASN A 588 -36.62 7.43 -28.08
N ASN A 589 -36.97 8.63 -28.58
CA ASN A 589 -36.73 10.01 -28.06
C ASN A 589 -37.13 10.36 -26.60
N LYS A 590 -36.94 9.44 -25.65
CA LYS A 590 -37.22 9.45 -24.20
C LYS A 590 -36.39 8.39 -23.45
N THR A 591 -35.91 7.34 -24.12
CA THR A 591 -35.20 6.20 -23.52
C THR A 591 -34.12 5.65 -24.44
N LEU A 592 -32.97 5.29 -23.86
CA LEU A 592 -31.90 4.57 -24.54
C LEU A 592 -31.91 3.10 -24.11
N THR A 593 -31.97 2.18 -25.07
CA THR A 593 -31.88 0.73 -24.80
C THR A 593 -30.45 0.25 -25.02
N ALA A 594 -29.86 -0.36 -24.00
CA ALA A 594 -28.54 -0.97 -24.06
C ALA A 594 -28.58 -2.47 -23.68
N VAL A 595 -27.58 -3.22 -24.13
CA VAL A 595 -27.30 -4.59 -23.67
C VAL A 595 -25.88 -4.66 -23.13
N LEU A 596 -25.76 -5.07 -21.88
CA LEU A 596 -24.48 -5.49 -21.29
C LEU A 596 -24.28 -6.99 -21.57
N SER A 597 -23.17 -7.34 -22.19
CA SER A 597 -22.69 -8.71 -22.37
C SER A 597 -21.48 -8.97 -21.49
N LEU A 598 -21.60 -9.94 -20.60
CA LEU A 598 -20.56 -10.41 -19.69
C LEU A 598 -20.24 -11.87 -20.01
N THR A 599 -19.00 -12.15 -20.41
CA THR A 599 -18.53 -13.51 -20.74
C THR A 599 -17.68 -14.06 -19.59
N PRO A 600 -18.11 -15.12 -18.88
CA PRO A 600 -17.29 -15.76 -17.86
C PRO A 600 -15.96 -16.30 -18.43
N ARG A 601 -14.91 -16.31 -17.61
CA ARG A 601 -13.66 -17.02 -17.90
C ARG A 601 -13.93 -18.54 -17.97
N VAL A 602 -13.11 -19.31 -18.69
CA VAL A 602 -13.17 -20.80 -18.63
C VAL A 602 -12.23 -21.34 -17.55
N LYS A 603 -12.41 -22.59 -17.10
CA LYS A 603 -11.70 -23.17 -15.94
C LYS A 603 -10.16 -23.13 -16.00
N LEU A 604 -9.56 -23.11 -17.19
CA LEU A 604 -8.10 -23.03 -17.38
C LEU A 604 -7.63 -21.64 -17.84
N ASP A 605 -8.53 -20.66 -17.93
CA ASP A 605 -8.17 -19.26 -18.21
C ASP A 605 -7.40 -18.65 -17.01
N LEU A 606 -6.95 -17.40 -17.14
CA LEU A 606 -6.06 -16.75 -16.18
C LEU A 606 -6.40 -15.25 -16.01
N PRO A 607 -7.07 -14.82 -14.93
CA PRO A 607 -7.56 -15.65 -13.83
C PRO A 607 -8.80 -16.47 -14.19
N ALA A 608 -9.13 -17.43 -13.32
CA ALA A 608 -10.39 -18.17 -13.33
C ALA A 608 -10.75 -18.58 -11.89
N TYR A 609 -11.85 -18.04 -11.36
CA TYR A 609 -12.39 -18.35 -10.02
C TYR A 609 -13.90 -18.01 -9.98
N ILE A 610 -14.60 -18.41 -8.93
CA ILE A 610 -16.04 -18.16 -8.77
C ILE A 610 -16.27 -16.72 -8.33
N MET A 611 -17.02 -15.98 -9.14
CA MET A 611 -17.50 -14.64 -8.81
C MET A 611 -18.74 -14.76 -7.92
N ASN A 612 -18.61 -14.49 -6.63
CA ASN A 612 -19.74 -14.42 -5.70
C ASN A 612 -19.94 -12.98 -5.18
N GLY A 613 -21.17 -12.49 -5.11
CA GLY A 613 -21.48 -11.14 -4.57
C GLY A 613 -21.06 -9.94 -5.44
N TYR A 614 -20.61 -10.18 -6.67
CA TYR A 614 -20.26 -9.12 -7.63
C TYR A 614 -21.50 -8.32 -8.07
N ARG A 615 -21.29 -7.08 -8.49
CA ARG A 615 -22.35 -6.17 -8.93
C ARG A 615 -21.91 -5.34 -10.13
N ILE A 616 -22.87 -4.95 -10.96
CA ILE A 616 -22.73 -3.91 -11.97
C ILE A 616 -23.22 -2.60 -11.35
N VAL A 617 -22.44 -1.54 -11.47
CA VAL A 617 -22.84 -0.17 -11.11
C VAL A 617 -22.69 0.70 -12.35
N TRP A 618 -23.67 1.55 -12.65
CA TRP A 618 -23.58 2.48 -13.78
C TRP A 618 -24.00 3.89 -13.40
N ARG A 619 -23.41 4.88 -14.09
CA ARG A 619 -23.70 6.30 -13.90
C ARG A 619 -23.67 7.06 -15.23
N ILE A 620 -24.71 7.85 -15.48
CA ILE A 620 -24.73 8.88 -16.53
C ILE A 620 -24.28 10.19 -15.89
N GLN A 621 -23.30 10.85 -16.52
CA GLN A 621 -22.67 12.07 -16.01
C GLN A 621 -22.65 13.19 -17.05
N ASP A 622 -22.72 14.43 -16.58
CA ASP A 622 -22.60 15.64 -17.40
C ASP A 622 -21.13 15.98 -17.74
N LYS A 623 -20.89 17.11 -18.44
CA LYS A 623 -19.54 17.57 -18.81
C LYS A 623 -18.66 17.99 -17.62
N LYS A 624 -19.24 18.12 -16.41
CA LYS A 624 -18.58 18.46 -15.14
C LYS A 624 -18.49 17.26 -14.18
N ASN A 625 -18.69 16.03 -14.67
CA ASN A 625 -18.82 14.80 -13.89
C ASN A 625 -20.00 14.78 -12.88
N GLN A 626 -20.95 15.73 -12.95
CA GLN A 626 -22.13 15.71 -12.09
C GLN A 626 -23.03 14.52 -12.45
N LEU A 627 -23.58 13.86 -11.43
CA LEU A 627 -24.41 12.69 -11.59
C LEU A 627 -25.80 13.08 -12.10
N LEU A 628 -26.24 12.46 -13.21
CA LEU A 628 -27.55 12.71 -13.83
C LEU A 628 -28.52 11.55 -13.61
N ALA A 629 -28.02 10.31 -13.64
CA ALA A 629 -28.74 9.10 -13.26
C ALA A 629 -27.76 7.98 -12.91
N ALA A 630 -28.18 7.04 -12.07
CA ALA A 630 -27.45 5.81 -11.76
C ALA A 630 -28.39 4.72 -11.24
N ASP A 631 -27.99 3.46 -11.42
CA ASP A 631 -28.60 2.29 -10.78
C ASP A 631 -27.54 1.19 -10.64
N PHE A 632 -27.83 0.13 -9.87
CA PHE A 632 -26.97 -1.04 -9.77
C PHE A 632 -27.74 -2.36 -9.92
N LEU A 633 -27.00 -3.42 -10.26
CA LEU A 633 -27.50 -4.77 -10.40
C LEU A 633 -26.54 -5.74 -9.73
N ASN A 634 -26.96 -6.38 -8.64
CA ASN A 634 -26.25 -7.53 -8.08
C ASN A 634 -26.30 -8.69 -9.09
N LEU A 635 -25.16 -9.34 -9.32
CA LEU A 635 -25.07 -10.53 -10.15
C LEU A 635 -25.38 -11.79 -9.33
N PRO A 636 -25.89 -12.87 -9.96
CA PRO A 636 -25.84 -14.19 -9.35
C PRO A 636 -24.38 -14.65 -9.18
N THR A 637 -24.17 -15.73 -8.43
CA THR A 637 -22.87 -16.41 -8.42
C THR A 637 -22.55 -16.93 -9.83
N ILE A 638 -21.42 -16.51 -10.41
CA ILE A 638 -20.95 -16.90 -11.75
C ILE A 638 -19.69 -17.76 -11.58
N LYS A 639 -19.63 -18.90 -12.28
CA LYS A 639 -18.52 -19.87 -12.20
C LYS A 639 -17.71 -19.89 -13.51
N PRO A 640 -16.43 -20.30 -13.47
CA PRO A 640 -15.65 -20.48 -14.69
C PRO A 640 -16.24 -21.55 -15.60
N GLY A 641 -16.63 -21.15 -16.82
CA GLY A 641 -17.31 -21.98 -17.81
C GLY A 641 -18.83 -21.81 -17.91
N ASP A 642 -19.45 -20.92 -17.11
CA ASP A 642 -20.86 -20.58 -17.26
C ASP A 642 -21.16 -19.83 -18.59
N MET A 643 -22.43 -19.83 -19.01
CA MET A 643 -22.86 -19.16 -20.24
C MET A 643 -22.73 -17.62 -20.17
N VAL A 644 -22.68 -16.97 -21.35
CA VAL A 644 -22.63 -15.50 -21.45
C VAL A 644 -23.88 -14.88 -20.80
N VAL A 645 -23.65 -13.99 -19.83
CA VAL A 645 -24.72 -13.23 -19.18
C VAL A 645 -25.00 -11.99 -20.01
N ASN A 646 -26.15 -12.00 -20.70
CA ASN A 646 -26.67 -10.84 -21.42
C ASN A 646 -27.76 -10.15 -20.59
N LYS A 647 -27.59 -8.85 -20.33
CA LYS A 647 -28.56 -8.03 -19.61
C LYS A 647 -28.99 -6.83 -20.45
N GLN A 648 -30.21 -6.87 -20.96
CA GLN A 648 -30.87 -5.69 -21.51
C GLN A 648 -31.21 -4.71 -20.37
N MET A 649 -30.98 -3.43 -20.62
CA MET A 649 -31.15 -2.32 -19.70
C MET A 649 -31.81 -1.13 -20.41
N THR A 650 -32.85 -0.57 -19.80
CA THR A 650 -33.47 0.68 -20.25
C THR A 650 -32.86 1.82 -19.44
N LEU A 651 -32.20 2.76 -20.11
CA LEU A 651 -31.58 3.93 -19.50
C LEU A 651 -32.39 5.19 -19.85
N PRO A 652 -32.45 6.18 -18.94
CA PRO A 652 -33.09 7.46 -19.25
C PRO A 652 -32.28 8.20 -20.33
N GLU A 653 -32.98 8.80 -21.29
CA GLU A 653 -32.37 9.75 -22.22
C GLU A 653 -32.33 11.13 -21.54
N ILE A 654 -31.14 11.73 -21.43
CA ILE A 654 -30.92 12.97 -20.66
C ILE A 654 -30.15 13.97 -21.53
N SER A 655 -30.72 15.15 -21.75
CA SER A 655 -30.27 16.13 -22.76
C SER A 655 -28.89 16.75 -22.51
N ASN A 656 -28.37 16.70 -21.28
CA ASN A 656 -27.02 17.16 -20.92
C ASN A 656 -26.04 16.01 -20.59
N ALA A 657 -26.38 14.76 -20.90
CA ALA A 657 -25.49 13.62 -20.73
C ALA A 657 -24.22 13.75 -21.60
N ALA A 658 -23.06 13.59 -20.97
CA ALA A 658 -21.76 13.63 -21.64
C ALA A 658 -21.09 12.27 -21.74
N LYS A 659 -21.31 11.40 -20.75
CA LYS A 659 -20.86 10.00 -20.74
C LYS A 659 -21.76 9.09 -19.90
N LEU A 660 -21.74 7.80 -20.21
CA LEU A 660 -22.23 6.69 -19.41
C LEU A 660 -21.03 5.83 -19.02
N VAL A 661 -20.76 5.71 -17.72
CA VAL A 661 -19.76 4.79 -17.18
C VAL A 661 -20.48 3.58 -16.60
N MET A 662 -19.96 2.38 -16.85
CA MET A 662 -20.47 1.12 -16.31
C MET A 662 -19.30 0.29 -15.78
N GLU A 663 -19.39 -0.13 -14.52
CA GLU A 663 -18.32 -0.76 -13.73
C GLU A 663 -18.75 -2.16 -13.28
N LEU A 664 -17.87 -3.15 -13.42
CA LEU A 664 -17.97 -4.42 -12.69
C LEU A 664 -17.23 -4.26 -11.37
N VAL A 665 -17.95 -4.46 -10.26
CA VAL A 665 -17.48 -4.18 -8.92
C VAL A 665 -17.50 -5.45 -8.08
N SER A 666 -16.38 -5.74 -7.40
CA SER A 666 -16.24 -6.89 -6.49
C SER A 666 -16.99 -6.67 -5.17
N PRO A 667 -17.22 -7.71 -4.34
CA PRO A 667 -17.86 -7.56 -3.04
C PRO A 667 -17.19 -6.51 -2.17
N LEU A 668 -15.85 -6.47 -2.21
CA LEU A 668 -14.99 -5.54 -1.47
C LEU A 668 -14.96 -4.11 -2.03
N ASN A 669 -15.79 -3.80 -3.04
CA ASN A 669 -15.99 -2.50 -3.67
C ASN A 669 -14.91 -2.03 -4.66
N TYR A 670 -14.06 -2.93 -5.16
CA TYR A 670 -13.10 -2.60 -6.21
C TYR A 670 -13.75 -2.70 -7.59
N VAL A 671 -13.58 -1.67 -8.41
CA VAL A 671 -13.84 -1.74 -9.85
C VAL A 671 -12.78 -2.65 -10.47
N VAL A 672 -13.16 -3.83 -10.93
CA VAL A 672 -12.23 -4.83 -11.52
C VAL A 672 -12.21 -4.78 -13.06
N THR A 673 -13.18 -4.11 -13.68
CA THR A 673 -13.14 -3.62 -15.07
C THR A 673 -14.26 -2.60 -15.25
N ASP A 674 -14.09 -1.67 -16.20
CA ASP A 674 -15.16 -0.77 -16.64
C ASP A 674 -15.37 -0.81 -18.16
N THR A 675 -16.42 -0.13 -18.59
CA THR A 675 -16.54 0.42 -19.94
C THR A 675 -17.20 1.80 -19.86
N THR A 676 -16.83 2.71 -20.75
CA THR A 676 -17.38 4.08 -20.83
C THR A 676 -17.81 4.39 -22.26
N ILE A 677 -19.04 4.84 -22.42
CA ILE A 677 -19.57 5.41 -23.65
C ILE A 677 -19.60 6.93 -23.49
N PHE A 678 -18.98 7.65 -24.43
CA PHE A 678 -19.08 9.11 -24.51
C PHE A 678 -20.21 9.50 -25.46
N PHE A 679 -21.06 10.44 -25.02
CA PHE A 679 -22.13 11.04 -25.82
C PHE A 679 -21.74 12.42 -26.38
N SER A 680 -20.55 12.92 -26.03
CA SER A 680 -20.05 14.20 -26.52
C SER A 680 -18.52 14.25 -26.60
N LYS A 681 -18.03 15.03 -27.57
CA LYS A 681 -16.63 15.46 -27.68
C LYS A 681 -16.14 16.12 -26.36
N PRO A 682 -14.82 16.06 -26.05
CA PRO A 682 -14.27 16.76 -24.89
C PRO A 682 -14.41 18.28 -24.98
N THR A 683 -14.22 18.97 -23.85
CA THR A 683 -14.08 20.43 -23.84
C THR A 683 -12.72 20.84 -24.41
N PRO A 684 -12.61 22.03 -25.04
CA PRO A 684 -11.32 22.54 -25.52
C PRO A 684 -10.27 22.63 -24.40
N PRO A 685 -9.01 22.22 -24.63
CA PRO A 685 -7.93 22.38 -23.66
C PRO A 685 -7.61 23.86 -23.40
N LYS A 686 -7.47 24.23 -22.11
CA LYS A 686 -6.96 25.55 -21.70
C LYS A 686 -5.44 25.47 -21.54
N LEU A 687 -4.72 26.36 -22.22
CA LEU A 687 -3.25 26.41 -22.16
C LEU A 687 -2.79 27.07 -20.86
N ILE A 688 -1.71 26.54 -20.28
CA ILE A 688 -1.06 27.05 -19.07
C ILE A 688 0.23 27.79 -19.45
N THR A 689 1.07 27.20 -20.28
CA THR A 689 2.28 27.84 -20.81
C THR A 689 2.79 27.14 -22.09
N SER A 690 3.65 27.82 -22.83
CA SER A 690 4.43 27.25 -23.92
C SER A 690 5.87 27.77 -23.87
N VAL A 691 6.84 26.86 -24.01
CA VAL A 691 8.27 27.17 -23.99
C VAL A 691 8.93 26.52 -25.20
N ALA A 692 9.71 27.30 -25.97
CA ALA A 692 10.50 26.82 -27.08
C ALA A 692 12.00 26.83 -26.73
N ALA A 693 12.71 25.81 -27.20
CA ALA A 693 14.01 25.40 -26.65
C ALA A 693 14.67 24.33 -27.54
N ARG A 694 15.83 23.80 -27.12
CA ARG A 694 16.40 22.55 -27.66
C ARG A 694 16.00 21.30 -26.89
N THR A 695 16.03 20.16 -27.58
CA THR A 695 15.97 18.83 -26.98
C THR A 695 17.31 18.47 -26.32
N GLN A 696 17.37 17.34 -25.58
CA GLN A 696 18.58 16.84 -24.92
C GLN A 696 19.74 16.63 -25.92
N GLY A 697 20.98 16.84 -25.47
CA GLY A 697 22.20 16.78 -26.28
C GLY A 697 22.88 18.15 -26.45
N ASN A 698 24.21 18.15 -26.42
CA ASN A 698 25.01 19.38 -26.53
C ASN A 698 25.09 19.98 -27.96
N GLU A 699 24.70 19.25 -29.01
CA GLU A 699 24.83 19.69 -30.41
C GLU A 699 23.67 20.59 -30.88
N LEU A 700 23.97 21.84 -31.25
CA LEU A 700 22.99 22.80 -31.79
C LEU A 700 22.69 22.58 -33.29
N LYS A 701 22.17 21.40 -33.64
CA LYS A 701 21.84 21.03 -35.03
C LYS A 701 20.40 21.41 -35.41
N GLN A 702 20.17 21.86 -36.65
CA GLN A 702 18.80 22.03 -37.15
C GLN A 702 18.02 20.71 -37.10
N GLY A 703 16.73 20.77 -36.82
CA GLY A 703 15.91 19.59 -36.49
C GLY A 703 15.98 19.14 -35.01
N THR A 704 16.77 19.79 -34.14
CA THR A 704 16.85 19.45 -32.70
C THR A 704 16.12 20.42 -31.76
N ALA A 705 15.46 21.45 -32.30
CA ALA A 705 14.59 22.32 -31.51
C ALA A 705 13.30 21.60 -31.11
N SER A 706 12.67 22.10 -30.05
CA SER A 706 11.45 21.56 -29.44
C SER A 706 10.58 22.68 -28.86
N ILE A 707 9.27 22.46 -28.82
CA ILE A 707 8.30 23.32 -28.13
C ILE A 707 7.52 22.48 -27.13
N ARG A 708 7.64 22.78 -25.84
CA ARG A 708 6.76 22.25 -24.81
C ARG A 708 5.50 23.09 -24.73
N VAL A 709 4.35 22.43 -24.73
CA VAL A 709 3.04 23.02 -24.43
C VAL A 709 2.47 22.34 -23.20
N VAL A 710 2.00 23.12 -22.21
CA VAL A 710 1.39 22.65 -20.96
C VAL A 710 -0.06 23.11 -20.89
N PHE A 711 -0.98 22.26 -20.45
CA PHE A 711 -2.42 22.52 -20.52
C PHE A 711 -3.22 21.86 -19.39
N GLU A 712 -4.41 22.41 -19.13
CA GLU A 712 -5.40 21.84 -18.21
C GLU A 712 -6.09 20.61 -18.84
N GLN A 713 -6.31 19.57 -18.05
CA GLN A 713 -6.94 18.33 -18.49
C GLN A 713 -8.48 18.42 -18.45
N SER A 714 -9.13 17.88 -19.49
CA SER A 714 -10.59 17.78 -19.61
C SER A 714 -11.11 16.44 -19.06
N LEU A 715 -12.18 16.50 -18.25
CA LEU A 715 -12.84 15.35 -17.58
C LEU A 715 -13.49 14.32 -18.55
N LEU A 716 -13.46 14.60 -19.85
CA LEU A 716 -14.01 13.77 -20.93
C LEU A 716 -12.95 13.29 -21.93
N ALA A 717 -11.69 13.70 -21.80
CA ALA A 717 -10.63 13.31 -22.72
C ALA A 717 -10.04 11.93 -22.37
N GLN A 718 -9.71 11.16 -23.39
CA GLN A 718 -8.92 9.93 -23.30
C GLN A 718 -7.47 10.15 -23.78
N GLY A 719 -7.19 11.28 -24.43
CA GLY A 719 -5.85 11.74 -24.77
C GLY A 719 -5.85 13.14 -25.40
N TYR A 720 -4.66 13.68 -25.62
CA TYR A 720 -4.41 15.01 -26.18
C TYR A 720 -3.35 14.94 -27.28
N LYS A 721 -3.45 15.80 -28.30
CA LYS A 721 -2.41 16.03 -29.31
C LYS A 721 -2.21 17.52 -29.56
N VAL A 722 -1.02 17.91 -30.00
CA VAL A 722 -0.76 19.23 -30.57
C VAL A 722 -0.89 19.14 -32.09
N LYS A 723 -1.67 20.05 -32.69
CA LYS A 723 -1.60 20.35 -34.13
C LYS A 723 -0.67 21.56 -34.32
N TYR A 724 0.25 21.51 -35.27
CA TYR A 724 1.30 22.51 -35.45
C TYR A 724 1.76 22.68 -36.90
N GLY A 725 2.51 23.76 -37.16
CA GLY A 725 3.17 24.02 -38.44
C GLY A 725 3.71 25.46 -38.52
N LYS A 726 4.35 25.82 -39.64
CA LYS A 726 4.92 27.19 -39.84
C LYS A 726 3.95 28.18 -40.48
N GLN A 727 3.05 27.69 -41.32
CA GLN A 727 2.09 28.48 -42.11
C GLN A 727 0.67 27.89 -42.07
N ASP A 728 0.52 26.64 -41.62
CA ASP A 728 -0.73 25.97 -41.34
C ASP A 728 -0.57 25.10 -40.08
N LEU A 729 -1.59 24.30 -39.76
CA LEU A 729 -1.65 23.42 -38.58
C LEU A 729 -1.86 21.94 -39.00
N LYS A 730 -1.22 21.50 -40.09
CA LYS A 730 -1.39 20.15 -40.66
C LYS A 730 -0.57 19.05 -39.97
N SER A 731 0.52 19.39 -39.27
CA SER A 731 1.32 18.39 -38.55
C SER A 731 0.71 18.09 -37.18
N GLU A 732 0.76 16.84 -36.74
CA GLU A 732 0.19 16.41 -35.45
C GLU A 732 1.21 15.63 -34.62
N THR A 733 1.09 15.68 -33.30
CA THR A 733 1.78 14.75 -32.39
C THR A 733 0.95 13.46 -32.20
N PRO A 734 1.59 12.35 -31.79
CA PRO A 734 0.87 11.24 -31.17
C PRO A 734 -0.01 11.71 -29.99
N LEU A 735 -1.02 10.91 -29.64
CA LEU A 735 -1.83 11.14 -28.46
C LEU A 735 -1.03 10.89 -27.18
N THR A 736 -1.18 11.76 -26.18
CA THR A 736 -0.68 11.55 -24.82
C THR A 736 -1.80 11.62 -23.77
N VAL A 737 -1.59 10.98 -22.62
CA VAL A 737 -2.37 11.20 -21.39
C VAL A 737 -1.75 12.25 -20.47
N SER A 738 -0.53 12.72 -20.75
CA SER A 738 0.19 13.71 -19.94
C SER A 738 -0.42 15.12 -20.05
N PRO A 739 -0.30 15.97 -19.00
CA PRO A 739 -0.75 17.38 -19.03
C PRO A 739 0.21 18.33 -19.79
N PHE A 740 1.16 17.77 -20.54
CA PHE A 740 2.10 18.49 -21.38
C PHE A 740 2.45 17.65 -22.62
N ILE A 741 2.86 18.33 -23.69
CA ILE A 741 3.36 17.73 -24.94
C ILE A 741 4.65 18.44 -25.35
N ASP A 742 5.70 17.67 -25.61
CA ASP A 742 6.93 18.16 -26.24
C ASP A 742 6.86 17.90 -27.75
N VAL A 743 6.63 18.95 -28.54
CA VAL A 743 6.72 18.91 -30.01
C VAL A 743 8.19 18.99 -30.40
N LYS A 744 8.77 17.86 -30.82
CA LYS A 744 10.21 17.70 -31.12
C LYS A 744 10.46 17.71 -32.64
N GLY A 745 11.73 17.78 -33.04
CA GLY A 745 12.12 17.68 -34.46
C GLY A 745 12.09 19.01 -35.22
N LEU A 746 12.14 20.14 -34.51
CA LEU A 746 11.93 21.48 -35.08
C LEU A 746 13.26 22.16 -35.43
N ASN A 747 13.18 23.21 -36.26
CA ASN A 747 14.32 24.05 -36.59
C ASN A 747 14.42 25.24 -35.62
N PHE A 748 15.65 25.70 -35.31
CA PHE A 748 15.92 26.90 -34.50
C PHE A 748 15.65 28.20 -35.25
N ASN A 749 15.32 29.26 -34.52
CA ASN A 749 15.02 30.60 -35.04
C ASN A 749 13.89 30.58 -36.07
N GLN A 750 12.82 29.82 -35.77
CA GLN A 750 11.65 29.66 -36.64
C GLN A 750 10.37 29.82 -35.85
N ASN A 751 9.41 30.53 -36.43
CA ASN A 751 8.07 30.67 -35.85
C ASN A 751 7.22 29.44 -36.19
N TYR A 752 6.52 28.93 -35.19
CA TYR A 752 5.54 27.86 -35.33
C TYR A 752 4.20 28.32 -34.72
N MET A 753 3.11 28.00 -35.42
CA MET A 753 1.76 28.01 -34.88
C MET A 753 1.48 26.65 -34.24
N LEU A 754 0.82 26.62 -33.08
CA LEU A 754 0.40 25.39 -32.41
C LEU A 754 -0.97 25.55 -31.73
N GLN A 755 -1.71 24.45 -31.62
CA GLN A 755 -2.95 24.35 -30.82
C GLN A 755 -3.09 22.95 -30.23
N VAL A 756 -3.63 22.82 -29.01
CA VAL A 756 -3.89 21.53 -28.35
C VAL A 756 -5.33 21.09 -28.61
N VAL A 757 -5.53 19.81 -28.89
CA VAL A 757 -6.84 19.19 -29.09
C VAL A 757 -6.99 18.00 -28.14
N ALA A 758 -8.13 17.91 -27.45
CA ALA A 758 -8.51 16.78 -26.63
C ALA A 758 -9.34 15.78 -27.45
N VAL A 759 -9.18 14.48 -27.20
CA VAL A 759 -9.79 13.41 -27.99
C VAL A 759 -10.45 12.37 -27.09
N ASN A 760 -11.63 11.88 -27.48
CA ASN A 760 -12.25 10.67 -26.93
C ASN A 760 -12.93 9.86 -28.05
N SER A 761 -13.64 8.77 -27.72
CA SER A 761 -14.34 7.93 -28.70
C SER A 761 -15.48 8.62 -29.47
N ASN A 762 -15.93 9.80 -29.01
CA ASN A 762 -16.88 10.67 -29.70
C ASN A 762 -16.16 11.76 -30.55
N GLY A 763 -14.84 11.67 -30.69
CA GLY A 763 -14.01 12.50 -31.56
C GLY A 763 -13.23 13.61 -30.86
N GLU A 764 -12.74 14.55 -31.67
CA GLU A 764 -11.92 15.68 -31.25
C GLU A 764 -12.76 16.82 -30.66
N SER A 765 -12.26 17.48 -29.61
CA SER A 765 -12.76 18.78 -29.15
C SER A 765 -12.56 19.85 -30.23
N GLU A 766 -13.21 20.99 -30.07
CA GLU A 766 -12.68 22.22 -30.70
C GLU A 766 -11.28 22.51 -30.10
N PRO A 767 -10.35 23.10 -30.87
CA PRO A 767 -8.98 23.30 -30.42
C PRO A 767 -8.86 24.39 -29.33
N SER A 768 -7.71 24.39 -28.65
CA SER A 768 -7.27 25.57 -27.89
C SER A 768 -7.09 26.78 -28.81
N GLN A 769 -6.96 27.97 -28.22
CA GLN A 769 -6.40 29.14 -28.93
C GLN A 769 -5.06 28.78 -29.61
N VAL A 770 -4.80 29.36 -30.79
CA VAL A 770 -3.53 29.18 -31.50
C VAL A 770 -2.45 30.03 -30.83
N ILE A 771 -1.36 29.39 -30.43
CA ILE A 771 -0.14 30.06 -29.96
C ILE A 771 0.84 30.21 -31.12
N ASN A 772 1.52 31.36 -31.17
CA ASN A 772 2.65 31.61 -32.05
C ASN A 772 3.91 31.69 -31.17
N ILE A 773 4.94 30.91 -31.47
CA ILE A 773 6.18 30.90 -30.70
C ILE A 773 7.41 30.67 -31.59
N SER A 774 8.49 31.37 -31.30
CA SER A 774 9.79 31.25 -31.97
C SER A 774 10.66 30.23 -31.26
N THR A 775 11.32 29.33 -31.98
CA THR A 775 12.29 28.37 -31.43
C THR A 775 13.63 29.02 -31.07
N ASP A 776 14.14 28.69 -29.88
CA ASP A 776 15.40 29.19 -29.32
C ASP A 776 16.34 28.04 -28.90
N TYR A 777 17.61 28.36 -28.65
CA TYR A 777 18.68 27.44 -28.29
C TYR A 777 18.72 27.03 -26.81
N ALA A 778 18.03 27.74 -25.90
CA ALA A 778 17.99 27.38 -24.48
C ALA A 778 17.46 25.95 -24.24
N PRO A 779 17.86 25.23 -23.18
CA PRO A 779 17.29 23.93 -22.84
C PRO A 779 15.86 24.06 -22.27
N LEU A 780 15.03 23.04 -22.46
CA LEU A 780 13.70 22.98 -21.83
C LEU A 780 13.80 22.95 -20.30
N PRO A 781 12.88 23.59 -19.55
CA PRO A 781 12.78 23.42 -18.10
C PRO A 781 12.52 21.96 -17.70
N PRO A 782 12.68 21.61 -16.41
CA PRO A 782 12.13 20.37 -15.87
C PRO A 782 10.60 20.30 -16.05
N VAL A 783 10.12 19.17 -16.56
CA VAL A 783 8.77 18.67 -16.31
C VAL A 783 8.72 18.32 -14.83
N ILE A 784 8.03 19.12 -14.03
CA ILE A 784 7.62 18.69 -12.70
C ILE A 784 6.51 17.64 -12.91
N LYS A 785 6.90 16.37 -12.78
CA LYS A 785 6.04 15.18 -12.91
C LYS A 785 5.08 15.04 -11.73
N TYR A 786 5.53 15.45 -10.54
CA TYR A 786 4.81 15.22 -9.27
C TYR A 786 5.17 16.24 -8.19
N THR A 787 4.26 16.42 -7.25
CA THR A 787 4.48 17.14 -5.99
C THR A 787 3.84 16.37 -4.85
N GLU A 788 4.60 16.07 -3.80
CA GLU A 788 4.07 15.55 -2.55
C GLU A 788 4.33 16.55 -1.42
N PRO A 789 3.28 17.17 -0.85
CA PRO A 789 3.35 17.81 0.46
C PRO A 789 3.99 16.88 1.49
N ALA A 790 4.74 17.43 2.44
CA ALA A 790 5.31 16.67 3.55
C ALA A 790 5.29 17.52 4.83
N ASP A 791 5.78 16.94 5.92
CA ASP A 791 6.05 17.72 7.12
C ASP A 791 7.18 18.72 6.89
N ASN A 792 6.91 19.99 7.21
CA ASN A 792 7.82 21.11 7.09
C ASN A 792 8.46 21.29 5.68
N GLY A 793 7.79 20.83 4.60
CA GLY A 793 8.35 20.88 3.25
C GLY A 793 7.52 20.27 2.12
N VAL A 794 8.15 20.14 0.96
CA VAL A 794 7.57 19.50 -0.24
C VAL A 794 8.62 18.66 -0.98
N PHE A 795 8.24 17.48 -1.44
CA PHE A 795 9.02 16.74 -2.45
C PHE A 795 8.54 17.11 -3.85
N ILE A 796 9.47 17.54 -4.70
CA ILE A 796 9.23 17.89 -6.10
C ILE A 796 9.85 16.78 -6.95
N GLY A 797 9.04 16.08 -7.74
CA GLY A 797 9.46 15.03 -8.66
C GLY A 797 9.44 15.48 -10.11
N TYR A 798 10.48 15.16 -10.88
CA TYR A 798 10.75 15.76 -12.19
C TYR A 798 11.46 14.83 -13.20
N ASP A 799 11.64 15.28 -14.44
CA ASP A 799 12.49 14.62 -15.45
C ASP A 799 13.95 15.09 -15.39
N GLY A 800 14.88 14.18 -15.72
CA GLY A 800 16.29 14.50 -15.88
C GLY A 800 16.78 14.26 -17.31
N SER A 801 17.87 14.89 -17.68
CA SER A 801 18.67 14.61 -18.88
C SER A 801 20.10 14.20 -18.54
N GLN A 802 20.82 13.65 -19.51
CA GLN A 802 22.24 13.33 -19.35
C GLN A 802 23.15 14.58 -19.26
N ASP A 803 22.69 15.73 -19.77
CA ASP A 803 23.47 16.98 -19.74
C ASP A 803 23.23 17.82 -18.47
N ASP A 804 22.26 17.42 -17.61
CA ASP A 804 21.89 18.13 -16.39
C ASP A 804 22.96 17.93 -15.30
N TYR A 805 23.51 19.02 -14.77
CA TYR A 805 24.47 18.96 -13.65
C TYR A 805 23.97 19.62 -12.36
N LEU A 806 22.96 20.48 -12.44
CA LEU A 806 22.40 21.19 -11.29
C LEU A 806 20.94 21.59 -11.55
N PHE A 807 20.12 21.57 -10.51
CA PHE A 807 18.76 22.11 -10.52
C PHE A 807 18.62 23.26 -9.51
N GLU A 808 17.71 24.19 -9.79
CA GLU A 808 17.32 25.24 -8.85
C GLU A 808 15.79 25.33 -8.75
N VAL A 809 15.28 25.37 -7.52
CA VAL A 809 13.88 25.66 -7.22
C VAL A 809 13.81 26.99 -6.48
N ARG A 810 13.00 27.91 -6.97
CA ARG A 810 12.64 29.16 -6.27
C ARG A 810 11.22 29.11 -5.74
N TYR A 811 10.99 29.62 -4.54
CA TYR A 811 9.71 29.53 -3.85
C TYR A 811 9.37 30.79 -3.04
N THR A 812 8.08 31.10 -2.96
CA THR A 812 7.52 32.32 -2.36
C THR A 812 6.12 32.05 -1.80
N THR A 813 5.62 32.88 -0.88
CA THR A 813 4.22 32.81 -0.39
C THR A 813 3.28 33.72 -1.19
N VAL A 814 3.78 34.41 -2.22
CA VAL A 814 3.01 35.34 -3.06
C VAL A 814 3.26 35.01 -4.53
N SER A 815 2.23 34.49 -5.21
CA SER A 815 2.23 34.13 -6.65
C SER A 815 2.92 35.20 -7.51
N GLY A 816 3.80 34.75 -8.42
CA GLY A 816 4.63 35.59 -9.29
C GLY A 816 5.77 36.38 -8.61
N ASN A 817 5.69 36.69 -7.31
CA ASN A 817 6.70 37.49 -6.61
C ASN A 817 7.88 36.63 -6.11
N TYR A 818 8.75 36.28 -7.05
CA TYR A 818 9.98 35.54 -6.79
C TYR A 818 11.19 36.41 -6.43
N LYS A 819 11.11 37.74 -6.55
CA LYS A 819 12.22 38.65 -6.18
C LYS A 819 12.46 38.71 -4.67
N GLN A 820 11.44 38.40 -3.88
CA GLN A 820 11.47 38.27 -2.42
C GLN A 820 11.32 36.80 -1.98
N GLY A 821 11.42 35.85 -2.92
CA GLY A 821 11.39 34.43 -2.64
C GLY A 821 12.76 33.88 -2.25
N ASN A 822 12.77 32.68 -1.69
CA ASN A 822 13.98 31.90 -1.43
C ASN A 822 14.29 31.02 -2.66
N SER A 823 15.52 30.51 -2.76
CA SER A 823 15.83 29.38 -3.65
C SER A 823 16.71 28.33 -2.99
N ILE A 824 16.61 27.10 -3.50
CA ILE A 824 17.46 25.96 -3.14
C ILE A 824 18.05 25.37 -4.43
N LYS A 825 19.33 24.98 -4.37
CA LYS A 825 20.06 24.34 -5.46
C LYS A 825 20.42 22.92 -5.06
N SER A 826 20.29 21.96 -5.97
CA SER A 826 20.57 20.54 -5.69
C SER A 826 21.06 19.78 -6.92
N THR A 827 21.90 18.78 -6.66
CA THR A 827 22.38 17.77 -7.63
C THR A 827 21.69 16.41 -7.45
N THR A 828 20.71 16.30 -6.54
CA THR A 828 19.83 15.12 -6.44
C THR A 828 19.06 14.92 -7.74
N LYS A 829 18.61 13.70 -8.03
CA LYS A 829 18.08 13.31 -9.34
C LYS A 829 16.66 12.77 -9.27
N GLY A 830 15.80 13.26 -10.16
CA GLY A 830 14.41 12.83 -10.34
C GLY A 830 13.44 13.24 -9.23
N VAL A 831 13.91 13.43 -7.99
CA VAL A 831 13.18 14.04 -6.87
C VAL A 831 14.14 14.91 -6.06
N LEU A 832 13.64 16.01 -5.48
CA LEU A 832 14.34 16.79 -4.45
C LEU A 832 13.36 17.21 -3.36
N PHE A 833 13.87 17.50 -2.16
CA PHE A 833 13.10 18.04 -1.05
C PHE A 833 13.35 19.54 -0.88
N VAL A 834 12.28 20.33 -0.68
CA VAL A 834 12.37 21.73 -0.25
C VAL A 834 11.97 21.79 1.23
N PRO A 835 12.93 21.97 2.16
CA PRO A 835 12.67 22.00 3.59
C PRO A 835 12.22 23.37 4.10
N ASN A 836 11.91 23.45 5.40
CA ASN A 836 11.66 24.67 6.16
C ASN A 836 10.44 25.47 5.68
N LEU A 837 9.39 24.77 5.21
CA LEU A 837 8.12 25.36 4.80
C LEU A 837 7.06 25.15 5.88
N GLU A 838 6.45 26.24 6.36
CA GLU A 838 5.36 26.22 7.35
C GLU A 838 4.15 25.38 6.90
N ASN A 839 3.77 24.36 7.69
CA ASN A 839 2.61 23.50 7.41
C ASN A 839 1.29 24.29 7.35
N GLY A 840 0.40 23.93 6.43
CA GLY A 840 -0.89 24.59 6.22
C GLY A 840 -0.83 25.91 5.43
N LYS A 841 0.37 26.43 5.14
CA LYS A 841 0.57 27.68 4.41
C LYS A 841 0.78 27.44 2.91
N THR A 842 0.24 28.32 2.07
CA THR A 842 0.40 28.22 0.61
C THR A 842 1.76 28.77 0.16
N TYR A 843 2.46 27.97 -0.64
CA TYR A 843 3.67 28.34 -1.35
C TYR A 843 3.51 28.17 -2.86
N TYR A 844 4.15 29.06 -3.61
CA TYR A 844 4.24 29.06 -5.06
C TYR A 844 5.69 28.84 -5.45
N PHE A 845 5.97 27.92 -6.36
CA PHE A 845 7.34 27.57 -6.74
C PHE A 845 7.52 27.36 -8.25
N GLN A 846 8.76 27.56 -8.71
CA GLN A 846 9.21 27.29 -10.07
C GLN A 846 10.57 26.60 -10.04
N MET A 847 10.86 25.81 -11.07
CA MET A 847 12.10 25.06 -11.20
C MET A 847 12.80 25.38 -12.53
N LYS A 848 14.13 25.39 -12.53
CA LYS A 848 14.97 25.39 -13.75
C LYS A 848 16.09 24.35 -13.64
N ARG A 849 16.66 23.99 -14.80
CA ARG A 849 17.87 23.14 -14.89
C ARG A 849 19.05 23.93 -15.43
N PHE A 850 20.25 23.56 -15.01
CA PHE A 850 21.51 23.97 -15.63
C PHE A 850 22.11 22.76 -16.33
N VAL A 851 22.50 22.94 -17.59
CA VAL A 851 23.20 21.93 -18.38
C VAL A 851 24.63 22.36 -18.66
N HIS A 852 25.50 21.39 -18.98
CA HIS A 852 26.92 21.67 -19.24
C HIS A 852 27.13 22.81 -20.26
N ASN A 853 28.28 23.49 -20.12
CA ASN A 853 28.61 24.76 -20.79
C ASN A 853 27.76 25.97 -20.31
N SER A 854 27.34 25.95 -19.04
CA SER A 854 26.70 27.08 -18.34
C SER A 854 25.36 27.56 -18.93
N ASN A 855 24.70 26.74 -19.73
CA ASN A 855 23.37 27.05 -20.26
C ASN A 855 22.31 26.72 -19.20
N GLU A 856 21.42 27.68 -18.91
CA GLU A 856 20.26 27.46 -18.03
C GLU A 856 18.95 27.43 -18.82
N SER A 857 17.98 26.64 -18.35
CA SER A 857 16.62 26.73 -18.88
C SER A 857 15.94 27.99 -18.37
N VAL A 858 14.91 28.44 -19.09
CA VAL A 858 13.87 29.28 -18.48
C VAL A 858 13.24 28.56 -17.26
N TRP A 859 12.51 29.30 -16.44
CA TRP A 859 11.74 28.72 -15.34
C TRP A 859 10.54 27.91 -15.88
N SER A 860 10.15 26.87 -15.16
CA SER A 860 8.88 26.15 -15.36
C SER A 860 7.67 27.09 -15.21
N GLN A 861 6.47 26.61 -15.56
CA GLN A 861 5.24 27.20 -15.01
C GLN A 861 5.29 27.22 -13.47
N GLU A 862 4.54 28.15 -12.88
CA GLU A 862 4.34 28.21 -11.42
C GLU A 862 3.48 27.03 -10.96
N PHE A 863 3.87 26.42 -9.84
CA PHE A 863 3.14 25.37 -9.14
C PHE A 863 2.80 25.82 -7.72
N THR A 864 1.62 25.47 -7.24
CA THR A 864 1.14 25.76 -5.88
C THR A 864 1.22 24.52 -5.01
N VAL A 865 1.69 24.66 -3.76
CA VAL A 865 1.70 23.59 -2.76
C VAL A 865 1.33 24.12 -1.37
N ILE A 866 0.79 23.24 -0.53
CA ILE A 866 0.55 23.46 0.89
C ILE A 866 1.19 22.26 1.63
N PRO A 867 2.26 22.43 2.42
CA PRO A 867 2.83 21.36 3.24
C PRO A 867 1.81 20.86 4.26
N ASP A 868 1.73 19.55 4.50
CA ASP A 868 0.60 18.91 5.19
C ASP A 868 0.95 18.12 6.46
N GLY A 869 2.16 18.31 6.98
CA GLY A 869 2.58 17.70 8.25
C GLY A 869 1.64 18.02 9.41
N GLY A 870 1.23 16.98 10.15
CA GLY A 870 0.31 17.10 11.28
C GLY A 870 -1.13 17.47 10.94
N LEU A 871 -1.48 17.71 9.66
CA LEU A 871 -2.82 18.17 9.29
C LEU A 871 -3.84 17.05 9.20
N LEU A 872 -5.10 17.38 9.52
CA LEU A 872 -6.26 16.56 9.19
C LEU A 872 -6.45 16.45 7.67
N PRO A 873 -7.04 15.35 7.17
CA PRO A 873 -7.17 15.15 5.73
C PRO A 873 -8.27 16.04 5.14
N GLN A 874 -8.21 16.30 3.84
CA GLN A 874 -9.28 17.00 3.12
C GLN A 874 -10.59 16.19 3.19
N SER A 875 -11.70 16.89 3.38
CA SER A 875 -13.04 16.29 3.35
C SER A 875 -13.33 15.61 2.00
N PRO A 876 -13.94 14.41 2.01
CA PRO A 876 -14.33 13.73 0.78
C PRO A 876 -15.58 14.37 0.19
N LYS A 877 -15.70 14.34 -1.13
CA LYS A 877 -16.92 14.73 -1.83
C LYS A 877 -17.81 13.50 -2.00
N LEU A 878 -18.98 13.50 -1.37
CA LEU A 878 -20.07 12.60 -1.75
C LEU A 878 -20.61 13.02 -3.12
N GLU A 879 -20.54 12.14 -4.11
CA GLU A 879 -21.01 12.43 -5.47
C GLU A 879 -22.51 12.16 -5.61
N GLY A 880 -22.97 11.01 -5.11
CA GLY A 880 -24.37 10.58 -5.14
C GLY A 880 -24.57 9.27 -4.39
N ILE A 881 -25.83 8.84 -4.28
CA ILE A 881 -26.21 7.62 -3.57
C ILE A 881 -27.21 6.85 -4.42
N ILE A 882 -26.96 5.56 -4.63
CA ILE A 882 -27.85 4.69 -5.40
C ILE A 882 -28.61 3.80 -4.43
N HIS A 883 -29.87 4.15 -4.12
CA HIS A 883 -30.70 3.43 -3.16
C HIS A 883 -31.62 2.41 -3.83
N LYS A 884 -31.68 1.18 -3.32
CA LYS A 884 -32.51 0.09 -3.89
C LYS A 884 -32.87 -0.95 -2.84
N GLY A 885 -34.15 -1.01 -2.46
CA GLY A 885 -34.65 -1.96 -1.48
C GLY A 885 -34.05 -1.73 -0.09
N SER A 886 -33.14 -2.61 0.33
CA SER A 886 -32.42 -2.53 1.62
C SER A 886 -30.92 -2.26 1.47
N GLN A 887 -30.49 -1.80 0.29
CA GLN A 887 -29.09 -1.59 -0.07
C GLN A 887 -28.88 -0.19 -0.65
N GLY A 888 -27.71 0.40 -0.38
CA GLY A 888 -27.28 1.68 -0.94
C GLY A 888 -25.84 1.61 -1.45
N ILE A 889 -25.57 2.15 -2.63
CA ILE A 889 -24.19 2.37 -3.10
C ILE A 889 -23.85 3.85 -2.88
N ILE A 890 -22.92 4.11 -1.96
CA ILE A 890 -22.41 5.46 -1.69
C ILE A 890 -21.29 5.76 -2.69
N LEU A 891 -21.43 6.80 -3.52
CA LEU A 891 -20.41 7.21 -4.50
C LEU A 891 -19.60 8.39 -3.97
N PHE A 892 -18.27 8.33 -4.04
CA PHE A 892 -17.38 9.39 -3.55
C PHE A 892 -16.02 9.45 -4.25
N GLU A 893 -15.39 10.62 -4.22
CA GLU A 893 -14.02 10.80 -4.70
C GLU A 893 -13.01 10.31 -3.62
N PRO A 894 -12.10 9.36 -3.94
CA PRO A 894 -11.04 8.96 -3.02
C PRO A 894 -10.00 10.08 -2.83
N LYS A 895 -9.37 10.14 -1.66
CA LYS A 895 -8.40 11.20 -1.32
C LYS A 895 -6.97 10.68 -1.17
N LYS A 896 -5.99 11.54 -1.49
CA LYS A 896 -4.58 11.33 -1.19
C LYS A 896 -4.37 11.10 0.32
N LYS A 897 -3.38 10.29 0.68
CA LYS A 897 -2.96 9.96 2.05
C LYS A 897 -4.09 9.43 2.98
N ALA A 898 -5.19 8.94 2.41
CA ALA A 898 -6.27 8.35 3.18
C ALA A 898 -5.88 6.99 3.80
N LEU A 899 -6.28 6.78 5.06
CA LEU A 899 -6.27 5.48 5.74
C LEU A 899 -7.64 4.77 5.66
N GLY A 900 -8.65 5.44 5.13
CA GLY A 900 -10.04 5.00 5.07
C GLY A 900 -11.01 6.16 5.20
N TYR A 901 -12.28 5.84 5.40
CA TYR A 901 -13.38 6.81 5.50
C TYR A 901 -14.34 6.43 6.64
N VAL A 902 -15.04 7.42 7.18
CA VAL A 902 -16.11 7.24 8.16
C VAL A 902 -17.43 7.67 7.52
N LEU A 903 -18.31 6.71 7.27
CA LEU A 903 -19.67 6.94 6.80
C LEU A 903 -20.60 7.07 8.01
N ASN A 904 -21.23 8.23 8.15
CA ASN A 904 -22.35 8.42 9.06
C ASN A 904 -23.65 8.42 8.25
N TYR A 905 -24.64 7.64 8.67
CA TYR A 905 -25.98 7.61 8.08
C TYR A 905 -27.09 7.53 9.14
N ARG A 906 -28.28 8.06 8.83
CA ARG A 906 -29.48 7.95 9.68
C ARG A 906 -30.75 8.08 8.85
N ARG A 907 -31.88 7.55 9.33
CA ARG A 907 -33.18 7.77 8.66
C ARG A 907 -33.62 9.22 8.87
N ILE A 908 -34.31 9.82 7.90
CA ILE A 908 -34.84 11.18 8.07
C ILE A 908 -35.85 11.19 9.24
N GLY A 909 -35.56 12.03 10.24
CA GLY A 909 -36.30 12.11 11.51
C GLY A 909 -35.56 11.52 12.71
N ASP A 910 -34.58 10.63 12.50
CA ASP A 910 -33.75 10.10 13.58
C ASP A 910 -32.80 11.20 14.12
N ILE A 911 -32.54 11.18 15.44
CA ILE A 911 -31.52 12.04 16.06
C ILE A 911 -30.13 11.46 15.78
N ASP A 912 -29.91 10.20 16.14
CA ASP A 912 -28.59 9.57 16.16
C ASP A 912 -28.08 9.15 14.78
N TRP A 913 -26.75 9.21 14.61
CA TRP A 913 -26.06 8.76 13.41
C TRP A 913 -25.46 7.37 13.61
N LYS A 914 -25.90 6.40 12.82
CA LYS A 914 -25.22 5.11 12.66
C LYS A 914 -23.89 5.35 11.94
N LYS A 915 -22.82 4.68 12.38
CA LYS A 915 -21.44 4.89 11.90
C LYS A 915 -20.86 3.61 11.33
N ILE A 916 -20.19 3.71 10.18
CA ILE A 916 -19.41 2.62 9.55
C ILE A 916 -18.00 3.13 9.23
N HIS A 917 -17.01 2.31 9.56
CA HIS A 917 -15.61 2.54 9.21
C HIS A 917 -15.28 1.76 7.93
N ILE A 918 -14.98 2.49 6.86
CA ILE A 918 -14.56 1.96 5.57
C ILE A 918 -13.03 1.90 5.60
N THR A 919 -12.43 0.70 5.78
CA THR A 919 -10.96 0.60 5.91
C THR A 919 -10.21 0.68 4.58
N ALA A 920 -10.90 0.73 3.44
CA ALA A 920 -10.29 0.90 2.12
C ALA A 920 -10.00 2.38 1.83
N ALA A 921 -8.83 2.66 1.27
CA ALA A 921 -8.33 4.00 0.98
C ALA A 921 -8.63 4.43 -0.47
N GLN A 922 -8.44 3.53 -1.45
CA GLN A 922 -8.56 3.83 -2.89
C GLN A 922 -9.73 3.09 -3.57
N ILE A 923 -10.92 3.26 -3.01
CA ILE A 923 -12.20 2.90 -3.65
C ILE A 923 -13.03 4.17 -3.90
N ASN A 924 -13.81 4.18 -4.99
CA ASN A 924 -14.69 5.29 -5.38
C ASN A 924 -16.16 5.09 -4.97
N GLN A 925 -16.47 3.95 -4.35
CA GLN A 925 -17.83 3.58 -3.97
C GLN A 925 -17.85 2.59 -2.81
N PHE A 926 -18.94 2.54 -2.04
CA PHE A 926 -19.12 1.59 -0.94
C PHE A 926 -20.57 1.08 -0.86
N GLN A 927 -20.76 -0.24 -0.81
CA GLN A 927 -22.07 -0.85 -0.58
C GLN A 927 -22.43 -0.86 0.91
N LEU A 928 -23.50 -0.15 1.25
CA LEU A 928 -24.25 -0.27 2.49
C LEU A 928 -25.38 -1.31 2.32
N VAL A 929 -25.61 -2.11 3.35
CA VAL A 929 -26.69 -3.10 3.43
C VAL A 929 -27.45 -2.95 4.74
N GLY A 930 -28.71 -3.42 4.78
CA GLY A 930 -29.54 -3.37 6.00
C GLY A 930 -30.28 -2.05 6.21
N LEU A 931 -30.59 -1.33 5.13
CA LEU A 931 -31.53 -0.21 5.17
C LEU A 931 -32.98 -0.73 5.25
N GLU A 932 -33.84 -0.02 5.98
CA GLU A 932 -35.29 -0.21 5.92
C GLU A 932 -35.82 0.21 4.54
N VAL A 933 -36.59 -0.68 3.89
CA VAL A 933 -37.21 -0.43 2.58
C VAL A 933 -38.24 0.71 2.66
N ASN A 934 -38.30 1.54 1.61
CA ASN A 934 -39.20 2.70 1.50
C ASN A 934 -39.00 3.73 2.63
N LYS A 935 -37.75 3.90 3.12
CA LYS A 935 -37.37 4.96 4.05
C LYS A 935 -36.28 5.84 3.43
N GLN A 936 -36.39 7.13 3.71
CA GLN A 936 -35.46 8.16 3.28
C GLN A 936 -34.31 8.27 4.29
N TYR A 937 -33.10 8.54 3.82
CA TYR A 937 -31.88 8.58 4.65
C TYR A 937 -31.05 9.84 4.43
N GLU A 938 -30.40 10.30 5.49
CA GLU A 938 -29.34 11.31 5.46
C GLU A 938 -27.98 10.64 5.57
N PHE A 939 -27.01 11.12 4.79
CA PHE A 939 -25.66 10.55 4.73
C PHE A 939 -24.60 11.65 4.70
N LYS A 940 -23.47 11.40 5.36
CA LYS A 940 -22.26 12.25 5.29
C LYS A 940 -21.00 11.40 5.48
N LEU A 941 -19.92 11.76 4.78
CA LEU A 941 -18.67 11.01 4.75
C LEU A 941 -17.50 11.88 5.25
N ALA A 942 -16.58 11.31 6.01
CA ALA A 942 -15.30 11.94 6.37
C ALA A 942 -14.13 11.04 5.97
N THR A 943 -12.98 11.62 5.65
CA THR A 943 -11.73 10.90 5.37
C THR A 943 -10.92 10.75 6.65
N VAL A 944 -10.15 9.67 6.77
CA VAL A 944 -9.24 9.40 7.89
C VAL A 944 -7.79 9.45 7.42
N ASN A 945 -6.90 10.07 8.19
CA ASN A 945 -5.45 9.92 8.06
C ASN A 945 -4.82 9.65 9.45
N GLU A 946 -3.49 9.64 9.52
CA GLU A 946 -2.73 9.43 10.76
C GLU A 946 -2.96 10.50 11.85
N ASN A 947 -3.36 11.72 11.47
CA ASN A 947 -3.63 12.83 12.39
C ASN A 947 -5.10 12.90 12.85
N GLY A 948 -6.02 12.18 12.18
CA GLY A 948 -7.41 12.07 12.61
C GLY A 948 -8.43 11.98 11.47
N ILE A 949 -9.61 12.55 11.70
CA ILE A 949 -10.78 12.50 10.82
C ILE A 949 -11.06 13.91 10.28
N SER A 950 -11.34 14.04 8.99
CA SER A 950 -11.71 15.32 8.37
C SER A 950 -13.03 15.87 8.92
N ASN A 951 -13.34 17.13 8.61
CA ASN A 951 -14.74 17.56 8.60
C ASN A 951 -15.56 16.63 7.69
N PHE A 952 -16.80 16.34 8.08
CA PHE A 952 -17.72 15.58 7.23
C PHE A 952 -18.11 16.38 5.99
N SER A 953 -18.43 15.67 4.91
CA SER A 953 -19.06 16.21 3.72
C SER A 953 -20.38 16.91 4.03
N GLU A 954 -20.88 17.70 3.07
CA GLU A 954 -22.29 18.08 3.03
C GLU A 954 -23.20 16.85 3.17
N ILE A 955 -24.36 17.05 3.79
CA ILE A 955 -25.35 15.99 3.98
C ILE A 955 -26.11 15.80 2.67
N LYS A 956 -26.00 14.60 2.07
CA LYS A 956 -26.93 14.16 1.03
C LYS A 956 -28.16 13.52 1.68
N LYS A 957 -29.31 13.76 1.08
CA LYS A 957 -30.59 13.12 1.41
C LYS A 957 -31.04 12.32 0.19
N GLU A 958 -31.34 11.05 0.38
CA GLU A 958 -31.80 10.14 -0.68
C GLU A 958 -33.14 9.51 -0.27
N PHE A 959 -34.01 9.26 -1.26
CA PHE A 959 -35.42 8.88 -1.04
C PHE A 959 -35.65 7.37 -0.92
#